data_AF-A0A2P4XKX9-F1
#
_entry.id   AF-A0A2P4XKX9-F1
#
_cell.length_a   1.000
_cell.length_b   1.000
_cell.length_c   1.000
_cell.angle_alpha   90.00
_cell.angle_beta   90.00
_cell.angle_gamma   90.00
#
_symmetry.space_group_name_H-M   'P 1'
#
loop_
_entity.id
_entity.type
_entity.pdbx_description
1 polymer ?
#
loop_
_entity_poly.entity_id
_entity_poly.type
_entity_poly.pdbx_seq_one_letter_code
_entity_poly.pdbx_strand_id
1 'polypeptide(L)'
;MAAFVPELGVLVIDMSAPFGWAGSPPCYSLFGRAISWLMGSNSPASVSDSLDNNPFFPFEWVDDHILVEPEIDDRLQSAESMLRYAILAVLGPRSINDYKFSDWSDELVVLGLLWNTRRLTVSIPDVKIVKARNRVTDMPKRGRASKTEFYKLLGSLRYVANCLRSAKPFYQRLQKQCTSAPRFGKSKLSAGSLADLKWFSHILDHGCLAELPLGMFGALPPPDVELYMDASNYGLAVLDPWCDSFIQVKFDNEELAQIDEVKDSGDGFSINVREHLRIALSLWTWGAKWNRQLKGNTIHVKCWSDNSSAVTWCNRHHANNRLRQEINRAIGLAEAYFNRRDLVPMGCRKLYMSFSEHFSPVHWPRPQHNSIPAHGHSGHNGVLGFNFPCGYPKIHKNTRINSRFLLRIAGNLDSGNSASTVQSKISHISWHHRRSFGYNVGLMPGHQLAITGMRRSDPPSNSKFPVTTEIIKCLHNSLNFKRTQHRVLWGASVPGFFFLLRRSEYLAQGTKIMPYAIQRSDIKFLDTYGGEAKWLRDADSVVIHFRGSKADQFEKGTSRVLSRSKQRWCCPVLAAWFLVSHRKDLAAKPDSLLCKIDVRTNLQVKDVIRAIQRAAELTGNVTGGVDHNYGVGHTTAT
;
A
#
# COMPACT_ATOMS: atom_id res chain seq x y z
N MET A 1 -18.80 16.24 8.34
CA MET A 1 -17.68 17.20 8.67
C MET A 1 -18.27 18.59 8.71
N ALA A 2 -17.84 19.50 9.59
CA ALA A 2 -18.49 20.81 9.71
C ALA A 2 -17.56 21.96 9.28
N ALA A 3 -18.11 22.95 8.58
CA ALA A 3 -17.47 24.19 8.19
C ALA A 3 -18.32 25.36 8.70
N PHE A 4 -17.69 26.31 9.38
CA PHE A 4 -18.35 27.54 9.81
C PHE A 4 -18.02 28.64 8.82
N VAL A 5 -19.04 29.38 8.35
CA VAL A 5 -18.90 30.54 7.45
C VAL A 5 -19.08 31.80 8.30
N PRO A 6 -17.98 32.46 8.72
CA PRO A 6 -18.03 33.56 9.69
C PRO A 6 -18.88 34.74 9.23
N GLU A 7 -18.82 35.07 7.94
CA GLU A 7 -19.50 36.24 7.34
C GLU A 7 -21.02 36.13 7.42
N LEU A 8 -21.55 34.90 7.52
CA LEU A 8 -22.99 34.62 7.57
C LEU A 8 -23.45 34.12 8.94
N GLY A 9 -22.53 33.80 9.86
CA GLY A 9 -22.86 33.18 11.14
C GLY A 9 -23.46 31.76 11.02
N VAL A 10 -23.18 31.06 9.92
CA VAL A 10 -23.78 29.75 9.60
C VAL A 10 -22.79 28.61 9.83
N LEU A 11 -23.23 27.55 10.52
CA LEU A 11 -22.52 26.28 10.62
C LEU A 11 -23.09 25.31 9.58
N VAL A 12 -22.26 24.90 8.62
CA VAL A 12 -22.58 23.89 7.63
C VAL A 12 -22.04 22.56 8.12
N ILE A 13 -22.91 21.54 8.22
CA ILE A 13 -22.51 20.18 8.56
C ILE A 13 -22.75 19.32 7.33
N ASP A 14 -21.69 18.72 6.81
CA ASP A 14 -21.77 17.71 5.78
C ASP A 14 -22.40 16.44 6.37
N MET A 15 -23.60 16.15 5.89
CA MET A 15 -24.41 14.97 6.21
C MET A 15 -23.97 13.75 5.39
N SER A 16 -23.02 13.92 4.46
CA SER A 16 -22.42 12.87 3.65
C SER A 16 -20.94 12.69 3.98
N ALA A 17 -20.32 11.65 3.41
CA ALA A 17 -18.88 11.46 3.51
C ALA A 17 -18.17 12.58 2.71
N PRO A 18 -17.46 13.52 3.38
CA PRO A 18 -16.94 14.70 2.72
C PRO A 18 -15.74 14.39 1.83
N PHE A 19 -15.53 15.20 0.80
CA PHE A 19 -14.30 15.17 0.03
C PHE A 19 -13.08 15.51 0.90
N GLY A 20 -11.96 14.82 0.64
CA GLY A 20 -10.72 15.02 1.39
C GLY A 20 -10.66 14.36 2.77
N TRP A 21 -11.75 13.74 3.25
CA TRP A 21 -11.69 12.89 4.43
C TRP A 21 -11.11 11.52 4.07
N ALA A 22 -10.03 11.12 4.74
CA ALA A 22 -9.40 9.83 4.48
C ALA A 22 -10.28 8.61 4.83
N GLY A 23 -11.40 8.81 5.53
CA GLY A 23 -12.41 7.77 5.76
C GLY A 23 -13.35 7.58 4.58
N SER A 24 -13.51 8.56 3.68
CA SER A 24 -14.46 8.49 2.58
C SER A 24 -14.17 7.34 1.61
N PRO A 25 -12.93 7.11 1.13
CA PRO A 25 -12.68 6.00 0.20
C PRO A 25 -12.89 4.62 0.83
N PRO A 26 -12.40 4.31 2.05
CA PRO A 26 -12.73 3.04 2.72
C PRO A 26 -14.23 2.86 2.98
N CYS A 27 -14.96 3.93 3.33
CA CYS A 27 -16.42 3.88 3.49
C CYS A 27 -17.11 3.54 2.17
N TYR A 28 -16.76 4.23 1.08
CA TYR A 28 -17.34 3.96 -0.23
C TYR A 28 -17.02 2.55 -0.74
N SER A 29 -15.81 2.05 -0.45
CA SER A 29 -15.40 0.70 -0.84
C SER A 29 -16.32 -0.41 -0.32
N LEU A 30 -17.08 -0.18 0.76
CA LEU A 30 -18.10 -1.12 1.23
C LEU A 30 -19.28 -1.19 0.26
N PHE A 31 -19.76 -0.03 -0.21
CA PHE A 31 -20.85 0.06 -1.16
C PHE A 31 -20.45 -0.42 -2.55
N GLY A 32 -19.27 -0.04 -3.04
CA GLY A 32 -18.72 -0.56 -4.30
C GLY A 32 -18.65 -2.09 -4.31
N ARG A 33 -18.23 -2.71 -3.20
CA ARG A 33 -18.25 -4.18 -3.05
C ARG A 33 -19.66 -4.77 -3.06
N ALA A 34 -20.64 -4.09 -2.46
CA ALA A 34 -22.01 -4.55 -2.48
C ALA A 34 -22.60 -4.52 -3.90
N ILE A 35 -22.28 -3.47 -4.67
CA ILE A 35 -22.65 -3.33 -6.08
C ILE A 35 -22.02 -4.46 -6.91
N SER A 36 -20.70 -4.63 -6.81
CA SER A 36 -20.00 -5.73 -7.50
C SER A 36 -20.52 -7.11 -7.11
N TRP A 37 -20.85 -7.33 -5.83
CA TRP A 37 -21.40 -8.60 -5.38
C TRP A 37 -22.78 -8.85 -6.00
N LEU A 38 -23.67 -7.85 -6.05
CA LEU A 38 -24.97 -7.97 -6.71
C LEU A 38 -24.81 -8.26 -8.20
N MET A 39 -23.94 -7.52 -8.89
CA MET A 39 -23.65 -7.75 -10.30
C MET A 39 -23.13 -9.18 -10.53
N GLY A 40 -22.12 -9.59 -9.76
CA GLY A 40 -21.47 -10.90 -9.88
C GLY A 40 -22.30 -12.12 -9.49
N SER A 41 -23.40 -11.89 -8.79
CA SER A 41 -24.33 -12.94 -8.39
C SER A 41 -25.44 -13.14 -9.43
N ASN A 42 -25.45 -12.33 -10.49
CA ASN A 42 -26.42 -12.37 -11.58
C ASN A 42 -25.74 -12.74 -12.91
N SER A 43 -26.55 -13.19 -13.86
CA SER A 43 -26.17 -13.52 -15.24
C SER A 43 -27.23 -12.96 -16.19
N PRO A 44 -27.02 -12.96 -17.51
CA PRO A 44 -28.08 -12.59 -18.45
C PRO A 44 -29.38 -13.36 -18.21
N ALA A 45 -29.32 -14.67 -17.94
CA ALA A 45 -30.49 -15.49 -17.63
C ALA A 45 -31.24 -15.10 -16.34
N SER A 46 -30.62 -14.36 -15.41
CA SER A 46 -31.30 -13.91 -14.19
C SER A 46 -31.93 -12.53 -14.32
N VAL A 47 -31.64 -11.81 -15.41
CA VAL A 47 -32.09 -10.41 -15.63
C VAL A 47 -32.83 -10.21 -16.96
N SER A 48 -32.85 -11.21 -17.83
CA SER A 48 -33.46 -11.21 -19.16
C SER A 48 -33.93 -12.62 -19.54
N ASP A 49 -34.55 -12.78 -20.71
CA ASP A 49 -34.97 -14.08 -21.26
C ASP A 49 -33.81 -14.90 -21.89
N SER A 50 -32.56 -14.48 -21.67
CA SER A 50 -31.36 -15.19 -22.15
C SER A 50 -31.20 -16.56 -21.49
N LEU A 51 -30.60 -17.52 -22.20
CA LEU A 51 -30.22 -18.83 -21.66
C LEU A 51 -28.81 -18.81 -21.03
N ASP A 52 -28.10 -17.69 -21.11
CA ASP A 52 -26.74 -17.56 -20.60
C ASP A 52 -26.71 -17.44 -19.06
N ASN A 53 -26.27 -18.53 -18.43
CA ASN A 53 -26.12 -18.65 -16.98
C ASN A 53 -24.73 -18.28 -16.47
N ASN A 54 -23.82 -17.82 -17.36
CA ASN A 54 -22.50 -17.38 -16.92
C ASN A 54 -22.63 -16.05 -16.17
N PRO A 55 -22.17 -15.97 -14.91
CA PRO A 55 -22.26 -14.73 -14.14
C PRO A 55 -21.53 -13.58 -14.82
N PHE A 56 -21.98 -12.35 -14.58
CA PHE A 56 -21.25 -11.16 -15.04
C PHE A 56 -19.92 -11.02 -14.29
N PHE A 57 -18.90 -10.43 -14.93
CA PHE A 57 -17.59 -10.16 -14.35
C PHE A 57 -17.57 -8.83 -13.58
N PRO A 58 -17.50 -8.85 -12.23
CA PRO A 58 -17.64 -7.64 -11.43
C PRO A 58 -16.29 -7.24 -10.84
N PHE A 59 -15.64 -6.23 -11.40
CA PHE A 59 -14.41 -5.70 -10.80
C PHE A 59 -14.61 -4.27 -10.33
N GLU A 60 -14.39 -4.03 -9.04
CA GLU A 60 -14.39 -2.71 -8.44
C GLU A 60 -13.02 -2.29 -7.89
N TRP A 61 -12.75 -0.99 -8.01
CA TRP A 61 -11.71 -0.31 -7.28
C TRP A 61 -12.27 0.97 -6.63
N VAL A 62 -12.67 0.84 -5.37
CA VAL A 62 -13.33 1.91 -4.61
C VAL A 62 -14.64 2.33 -5.29
N ASP A 63 -14.61 3.38 -6.10
CA ASP A 63 -15.73 3.94 -6.85
C ASP A 63 -15.74 3.55 -8.33
N ASP A 64 -14.59 3.14 -8.88
CA ASP A 64 -14.48 2.67 -10.25
C ASP A 64 -15.07 1.26 -10.37
N HIS A 65 -16.08 1.09 -11.23
CA HIS A 65 -16.64 -0.22 -11.61
C HIS A 65 -16.22 -0.53 -13.04
N ILE A 66 -15.62 -1.69 -13.26
CA ILE A 66 -15.02 -2.10 -14.52
C ILE A 66 -15.68 -3.40 -14.95
N LEU A 67 -16.40 -3.32 -16.07
CA LEU A 67 -17.07 -4.46 -16.69
C LEU A 67 -16.17 -5.00 -17.80
N VAL A 68 -16.08 -6.33 -17.90
CA VAL A 68 -15.39 -7.02 -18.99
C VAL A 68 -16.25 -8.20 -19.38
N GLU A 69 -16.88 -8.11 -20.54
CA GLU A 69 -17.83 -9.10 -21.02
C GLU A 69 -17.56 -9.45 -22.48
N PRO A 70 -17.81 -10.70 -22.91
CA PRO A 70 -17.78 -11.04 -24.32
C PRO A 70 -18.98 -10.42 -25.04
N GLU A 71 -18.75 -9.93 -26.27
CA GLU A 71 -19.81 -9.44 -27.15
C GLU A 71 -20.58 -10.63 -27.74
N ILE A 72 -21.57 -11.10 -26.98
CA ILE A 72 -22.46 -12.22 -27.33
C ILE A 72 -23.89 -11.75 -27.06
N ASP A 73 -24.72 -11.78 -28.09
CA ASP A 73 -26.13 -11.40 -28.03
C ASP A 73 -26.34 -10.05 -27.30
N ASP A 74 -27.18 -10.02 -26.27
CA ASP A 74 -27.52 -8.85 -25.47
C ASP A 74 -26.66 -8.70 -24.19
N ARG A 75 -25.60 -9.52 -24.03
CA ARG A 75 -24.85 -9.62 -22.76
C ARG A 75 -24.24 -8.29 -22.31
N LEU A 76 -23.72 -7.48 -23.23
CA LEU A 76 -23.15 -6.16 -22.91
C LEU A 76 -24.21 -5.21 -22.35
N GLN A 77 -25.39 -5.19 -23.00
CA GLN A 77 -26.52 -4.36 -22.57
C GLN A 77 -27.09 -4.83 -21.23
N SER A 78 -27.20 -6.15 -21.04
CA SER A 78 -27.64 -6.78 -19.80
C SER A 78 -26.66 -6.51 -18.65
N ALA A 79 -25.34 -6.53 -18.90
CA ALA A 79 -24.32 -6.20 -17.90
C ALA A 79 -24.38 -4.72 -17.49
N GLU A 80 -24.53 -3.80 -18.44
CA GLU A 80 -24.67 -2.37 -18.14
C GLU A 80 -25.95 -2.10 -17.34
N SER A 81 -27.08 -2.69 -17.75
CA SER A 81 -28.36 -2.56 -17.07
C SER A 81 -28.30 -3.12 -15.66
N MET A 82 -27.65 -4.27 -15.47
CA MET A 82 -27.45 -4.88 -14.17
C MET A 82 -26.56 -4.02 -13.26
N LEU A 83 -25.49 -3.41 -13.79
CA LEU A 83 -24.66 -2.46 -13.02
C LEU A 83 -25.50 -1.25 -12.57
N ARG A 84 -26.29 -0.67 -13.48
CA ARG A 84 -27.19 0.45 -13.15
C ARG A 84 -28.17 0.07 -12.06
N TYR A 85 -28.81 -1.10 -12.18
CA TYR A 85 -29.71 -1.64 -11.16
C TYR A 85 -29.00 -1.84 -9.81
N ALA A 86 -27.82 -2.44 -9.79
CA ALA A 86 -27.05 -2.67 -8.57
C ALA A 86 -26.67 -1.34 -7.88
N ILE A 87 -26.26 -0.32 -8.66
CA ILE A 87 -25.98 1.02 -8.13
C ILE A 87 -27.24 1.64 -7.51
N LEU A 88 -28.37 1.59 -8.21
CA LEU A 88 -29.66 2.11 -7.71
C LEU A 88 -30.12 1.39 -6.44
N ALA A 89 -29.96 0.07 -6.37
CA ALA A 89 -30.34 -0.74 -5.22
C ALA A 89 -29.50 -0.43 -3.97
N VAL A 90 -28.19 -0.16 -4.15
CA VAL A 90 -27.26 0.06 -3.03
C VAL A 90 -27.20 1.54 -2.60
N LEU A 91 -27.25 2.47 -3.56
CA LEU A 91 -27.02 3.90 -3.31
C LEU A 91 -28.28 4.76 -3.49
N GLY A 92 -29.37 4.20 -4.00
CA GLY A 92 -30.64 4.89 -4.19
C GLY A 92 -30.80 5.56 -5.57
N PRO A 93 -31.98 6.14 -5.85
CA PRO A 93 -32.41 6.51 -7.20
C PRO A 93 -31.64 7.68 -7.86
N ARG A 94 -30.86 8.44 -7.10
CA ARG A 94 -30.10 9.61 -7.59
C ARG A 94 -28.60 9.35 -7.74
N SER A 95 -28.20 8.09 -7.74
CA SER A 95 -26.78 7.68 -7.71
C SER A 95 -26.15 7.51 -9.09
N ILE A 96 -26.97 7.39 -10.15
CA ILE A 96 -26.49 7.26 -11.53
C ILE A 96 -26.04 8.62 -12.04
N ASN A 97 -24.86 8.63 -12.65
CA ASN A 97 -24.32 9.76 -13.37
C ASN A 97 -23.95 9.31 -14.79
N ASP A 98 -24.83 9.53 -15.75
CA ASP A 98 -24.66 9.06 -17.13
C ASP A 98 -23.39 9.60 -17.79
N TYR A 99 -22.96 10.81 -17.45
CA TYR A 99 -21.71 11.41 -17.96
C TYR A 99 -20.43 10.67 -17.52
N LYS A 100 -20.55 9.71 -16.59
CA LYS A 100 -19.43 8.92 -16.08
C LYS A 100 -19.40 7.49 -16.63
N PHE A 101 -20.42 7.07 -17.35
CA PHE A 101 -20.39 5.81 -18.08
C PHE A 101 -19.61 6.02 -19.38
N SER A 102 -18.70 5.10 -19.66
CA SER A 102 -18.01 5.03 -20.95
C SER A 102 -18.68 3.99 -21.82
N ASP A 103 -18.68 4.21 -23.12
CA ASP A 103 -19.09 3.20 -24.09
C ASP A 103 -18.20 1.95 -23.99
N TRP A 104 -18.74 0.82 -24.45
CA TRP A 104 -17.98 -0.41 -24.62
C TRP A 104 -16.87 -0.22 -25.64
N SER A 105 -15.69 -0.76 -25.34
CA SER A 105 -14.53 -0.68 -26.21
C SER A 105 -13.62 -1.87 -25.97
N ASP A 106 -13.01 -2.36 -27.04
CA ASP A 106 -11.94 -3.35 -26.98
C ASP A 106 -10.61 -2.77 -26.46
N GLU A 107 -10.52 -1.44 -26.41
CA GLU A 107 -9.36 -0.71 -25.91
C GLU A 107 -9.78 0.34 -24.88
N LEU A 108 -9.33 0.18 -23.64
CA LEU A 108 -9.75 1.04 -22.53
C LEU A 108 -8.61 1.34 -21.55
N VAL A 109 -8.54 2.59 -21.08
CA VAL A 109 -7.61 2.97 -20.01
C VAL A 109 -8.25 2.74 -18.64
N VAL A 110 -7.87 1.65 -17.99
CA VAL A 110 -8.42 1.23 -16.69
C VAL A 110 -7.33 1.19 -15.62
N LEU A 111 -7.61 1.79 -14.46
CA LEU A 111 -6.64 2.01 -13.38
C LEU A 111 -5.34 2.69 -13.86
N GLY A 112 -5.44 3.33 -15.02
CA GLY A 112 -4.34 4.03 -15.65
C GLY A 112 -3.33 3.16 -16.40
N LEU A 113 -3.73 1.95 -16.81
CA LEU A 113 -3.08 1.13 -17.82
C LEU A 113 -4.02 1.02 -19.03
N LEU A 114 -3.48 0.93 -20.24
CA LEU A 114 -4.25 0.71 -21.45
C LEU A 114 -4.41 -0.79 -21.66
N TRP A 115 -5.63 -1.28 -21.69
CA TRP A 115 -5.96 -2.69 -21.89
C TRP A 115 -6.53 -2.87 -23.29
N ASN A 116 -6.08 -3.90 -23.99
CA ASN A 116 -6.62 -4.26 -25.30
C ASN A 116 -7.07 -5.73 -25.27
N THR A 117 -8.38 -5.96 -25.36
CA THR A 117 -9.01 -7.28 -25.25
C THR A 117 -8.86 -8.11 -26.52
N ARG A 118 -8.90 -7.49 -27.72
CA ARG A 118 -8.68 -8.20 -29.00
C ARG A 118 -7.28 -8.80 -29.10
N ARG A 119 -6.27 -8.02 -28.70
CA ARG A 119 -4.86 -8.42 -28.76
C ARG A 119 -4.40 -9.13 -27.49
N LEU A 120 -5.23 -9.11 -26.44
CA LEU A 120 -4.91 -9.62 -25.12
C LEU A 120 -3.61 -9.00 -24.58
N THR A 121 -3.52 -7.67 -24.60
CA THR A 121 -2.33 -6.94 -24.13
C THR A 121 -2.64 -5.84 -23.12
N VAL A 122 -1.62 -5.42 -22.37
CA VAL A 122 -1.63 -4.27 -21.47
C VAL A 122 -0.43 -3.36 -21.74
N SER A 123 -0.66 -2.05 -21.77
CA SER A 123 0.37 -1.04 -21.99
C SER A 123 0.38 -0.01 -20.88
N ILE A 124 1.56 0.50 -20.55
CA ILE A 124 1.72 1.72 -19.75
C ILE A 124 1.62 2.90 -20.73
N PRO A 125 0.64 3.82 -20.56
CA PRO A 125 0.52 4.98 -21.45
C PRO A 125 1.79 5.86 -21.46
N ASP A 126 2.17 6.38 -22.62
CA ASP A 126 3.41 7.16 -22.82
C ASP A 126 3.51 8.36 -21.88
N VAL A 127 2.40 9.07 -21.65
CA VAL A 127 2.33 10.20 -20.71
C VAL A 127 2.78 9.81 -19.30
N LYS A 128 2.56 8.55 -18.89
CA LYS A 128 3.00 8.03 -17.60
C LYS A 128 4.45 7.61 -17.60
N ILE A 129 4.93 7.06 -18.71
CA ILE A 129 6.35 6.73 -18.92
C ILE A 129 7.18 8.01 -18.83
N VAL A 130 6.81 9.07 -19.56
CA VAL A 130 7.47 10.38 -19.52
C VAL A 130 7.45 10.96 -18.10
N LYS A 131 6.29 10.92 -17.42
CA LYS A 131 6.17 11.40 -16.05
C LYS A 131 7.05 10.63 -15.06
N ALA A 132 7.16 9.31 -15.21
CA ALA A 132 8.03 8.47 -14.40
C ALA A 132 9.51 8.79 -14.68
N ARG A 133 9.88 8.90 -15.97
CA ARG A 133 11.23 9.23 -16.42
C ARG A 133 11.71 10.54 -15.81
N ASN A 134 10.93 11.61 -15.93
CA ASN A 134 11.27 12.92 -15.34
C ASN A 134 11.55 12.83 -13.84
N ARG A 135 10.69 12.10 -13.09
CA ARG A 135 10.86 11.93 -11.63
C ARG A 135 12.10 11.12 -11.27
N VAL A 136 12.39 10.08 -12.06
CA VAL A 136 13.56 9.22 -11.87
C VAL A 136 14.86 9.94 -12.22
N THR A 137 14.86 10.81 -13.23
CA THR A 137 16.03 11.61 -13.60
C THR A 137 16.30 12.77 -12.63
N ASP A 138 15.25 13.38 -12.07
CA ASP A 138 15.39 14.55 -11.20
C ASP A 138 15.81 14.21 -9.76
N MET A 139 15.28 13.11 -9.20
CA MET A 139 15.51 12.79 -7.80
C MET A 139 16.99 12.50 -7.46
N PRO A 140 17.76 11.77 -8.29
CA PRO A 140 19.20 11.56 -8.08
C PRO A 140 20.00 12.86 -8.11
N LYS A 141 19.68 13.81 -9.01
CA LYS A 141 20.36 15.12 -9.11
C LYS A 141 20.28 15.91 -7.80
N ARG A 142 19.17 15.80 -7.09
CA ARG A 142 18.97 16.45 -5.79
C ARG A 142 19.65 15.73 -4.63
N GLY A 143 19.86 14.41 -4.75
CA GLY A 143 20.46 13.55 -3.72
C GLY A 143 19.65 13.39 -2.42
N ARG A 144 18.56 14.14 -2.24
CA ARG A 144 17.68 14.13 -1.07
C ARG A 144 16.21 14.24 -1.49
N ALA A 145 15.32 13.58 -0.76
CA ALA A 145 13.88 13.62 -1.03
C ALA A 145 13.06 13.67 0.25
N SER A 146 11.96 14.41 0.21
CA SER A 146 10.88 14.39 1.20
C SER A 146 10.00 13.15 1.05
N LYS A 147 9.23 12.82 2.09
CA LYS A 147 8.26 11.71 2.04
C LYS A 147 7.23 11.88 0.92
N THR A 148 6.78 13.12 0.69
CA THR A 148 5.88 13.47 -0.42
C THR A 148 6.52 13.25 -1.79
N GLU A 149 7.79 13.60 -1.98
CA GLU A 149 8.52 13.34 -3.22
C GLU A 149 8.68 11.84 -3.48
N PHE A 150 8.95 11.04 -2.44
CA PHE A 150 8.94 9.59 -2.56
C PHE A 150 7.57 9.04 -2.95
N TYR A 151 6.46 9.51 -2.35
CA TYR A 151 5.12 9.06 -2.74
C TYR A 151 4.80 9.39 -4.20
N LYS A 152 5.19 10.57 -4.67
CA LYS A 152 5.04 10.94 -6.08
C LYS A 152 5.85 9.99 -6.97
N LEU A 153 7.12 9.76 -6.66
CA LEU A 153 7.97 8.84 -7.42
C LEU A 153 7.39 7.41 -7.44
N LEU A 154 7.07 6.86 -6.27
CA LEU A 154 6.50 5.52 -6.13
C LEU A 154 5.17 5.40 -6.88
N GLY A 155 4.31 6.42 -6.80
CA GLY A 155 3.06 6.45 -7.57
C GLY A 155 3.28 6.34 -9.08
N SER A 156 4.35 6.96 -9.62
CA SER A 156 4.74 6.83 -11.02
C SER A 156 5.35 5.47 -11.35
N LEU A 157 6.20 4.94 -10.49
CA LEU A 157 6.89 3.67 -10.70
C LEU A 157 6.02 2.44 -10.45
N ARG A 158 4.86 2.61 -9.80
CA ARG A 158 3.91 1.53 -9.53
C ARG A 158 3.49 0.80 -10.79
N TYR A 159 3.27 1.52 -11.89
CA TYR A 159 2.87 0.93 -13.17
C TYR A 159 3.96 0.01 -13.72
N VAL A 160 5.22 0.45 -13.66
CA VAL A 160 6.39 -0.34 -14.05
C VAL A 160 6.50 -1.61 -13.21
N ALA A 161 6.39 -1.50 -11.88
CA ALA A 161 6.46 -2.64 -10.97
C ALA A 161 5.27 -3.60 -11.06
N ASN A 162 4.12 -3.14 -11.55
CA ASN A 162 2.98 -4.01 -11.84
C ASN A 162 3.21 -4.81 -13.13
N CYS A 163 3.76 -4.16 -14.16
CA CYS A 163 3.99 -4.74 -15.48
C CYS A 163 5.24 -5.64 -15.54
N LEU A 164 6.27 -5.32 -14.76
CA LEU A 164 7.54 -6.05 -14.69
C LEU A 164 7.73 -6.63 -13.29
N ARG A 165 7.66 -7.96 -13.13
CA ARG A 165 7.71 -8.58 -11.79
C ARG A 165 9.07 -8.42 -11.14
N SER A 166 10.12 -8.54 -11.95
CA SER A 166 11.52 -8.28 -11.57
C SER A 166 11.75 -6.86 -11.06
N ALA A 167 10.83 -5.92 -11.34
CA ALA A 167 10.91 -4.55 -10.85
C ALA A 167 10.37 -4.30 -9.44
N LYS A 168 9.62 -5.26 -8.91
CA LYS A 168 9.04 -5.17 -7.56
C LYS A 168 10.10 -5.01 -6.45
N PRO A 169 11.27 -5.67 -6.46
CA PRO A 169 12.25 -5.57 -5.37
C PRO A 169 12.85 -4.18 -5.21
N PHE A 170 13.26 -3.56 -6.31
CA PHE A 170 13.84 -2.23 -6.26
C PHE A 170 12.76 -1.17 -5.97
N TYR A 171 11.53 -1.37 -6.46
CA TYR A 171 10.37 -0.59 -6.01
C TYR A 171 10.16 -0.70 -4.49
N GLN A 172 10.21 -1.92 -3.94
CA GLN A 172 10.04 -2.16 -2.50
C GLN A 172 11.16 -1.55 -1.66
N ARG A 173 12.40 -1.52 -2.15
CA ARG A 173 13.51 -0.83 -1.47
C ARG A 173 13.30 0.68 -1.42
N LEU A 174 12.91 1.29 -2.54
CA LEU A 174 12.52 2.70 -2.56
C LEU A 174 11.34 2.97 -1.60
N GLN A 175 10.36 2.06 -1.55
CA GLN A 175 9.26 2.14 -0.59
C GLN A 175 9.72 2.00 0.86
N LYS A 176 10.67 1.11 1.15
CA LYS A 176 11.26 0.95 2.49
C LYS A 176 11.95 2.25 2.91
N GLN A 177 12.74 2.86 2.03
CA GLN A 177 13.35 4.15 2.29
C GLN A 177 12.30 5.27 2.49
N CYS A 178 11.25 5.31 1.68
CA CYS A 178 10.13 6.23 1.86
C CYS A 178 9.44 6.07 3.23
N THR A 179 9.27 4.82 3.68
CA THR A 179 8.59 4.52 4.95
C THR A 179 9.44 4.97 6.12
N SER A 180 10.76 4.74 6.04
CA SER A 180 11.76 5.17 7.03
C SER A 180 12.09 6.66 6.97
N ALA A 181 11.73 7.36 5.89
CA ALA A 181 11.92 8.79 5.79
C ALA A 181 11.14 9.50 6.92
N PRO A 182 11.73 10.54 7.54
CA PRO A 182 11.02 11.34 8.52
C PRO A 182 9.75 11.88 7.86
N ARG A 183 8.74 12.13 8.69
CA ARG A 183 7.52 12.80 8.23
C ARG A 183 7.95 14.17 7.68
N PHE A 184 8.41 15.04 8.56
CA PHE A 184 8.89 16.37 8.17
C PHE A 184 10.36 16.33 7.71
N GLY A 185 10.65 17.02 6.60
CA GLY A 185 12.01 17.22 6.10
C GLY A 185 12.43 16.30 4.95
N LYS A 186 13.73 16.33 4.59
CA LYS A 186 14.31 15.58 3.47
C LYS A 186 15.35 14.58 3.95
N SER A 187 15.22 13.32 3.53
CA SER A 187 16.23 12.27 3.77
C SER A 187 17.19 12.14 2.58
N LYS A 188 18.46 11.84 2.86
CA LYS A 188 19.47 11.54 1.84
C LYS A 188 19.14 10.21 1.18
N LEU A 189 19.27 10.12 -0.15
CA LEU A 189 19.12 8.86 -0.87
C LEU A 189 20.23 7.88 -0.48
N SER A 190 19.86 6.62 -0.22
CA SER A 190 20.85 5.57 -0.01
C SER A 190 21.54 5.21 -1.33
N ALA A 191 22.74 4.63 -1.27
CA ALA A 191 23.44 4.15 -2.46
C ALA A 191 22.59 3.12 -3.24
N GLY A 192 21.90 2.21 -2.54
CA GLY A 192 20.99 1.25 -3.15
C GLY A 192 19.80 1.91 -3.86
N SER A 193 19.22 2.97 -3.29
CA SER A 193 18.14 3.72 -3.94
C SER A 193 18.62 4.51 -5.14
N LEU A 194 19.83 5.06 -5.10
CA LEU A 194 20.44 5.73 -6.27
C LEU A 194 20.65 4.72 -7.40
N ALA A 195 21.15 3.53 -7.10
CA ALA A 195 21.25 2.44 -8.07
C ALA A 195 19.86 2.07 -8.61
N ASP A 196 18.86 1.83 -7.74
CA ASP A 196 17.49 1.51 -8.15
C ASP A 196 16.89 2.55 -9.10
N LEU A 197 17.11 3.84 -8.83
CA LEU A 197 16.68 4.93 -9.71
C LEU A 197 17.38 4.90 -11.06
N LYS A 198 18.70 4.67 -11.10
CA LYS A 198 19.43 4.52 -12.37
C LYS A 198 18.84 3.38 -13.20
N TRP A 199 18.61 2.22 -12.58
CA TRP A 199 18.02 1.06 -13.25
C TRP A 199 16.60 1.31 -13.74
N PHE A 200 15.77 2.00 -12.96
CA PHE A 200 14.46 2.47 -13.43
C PHE A 200 14.55 3.41 -14.61
N SER A 201 15.57 4.29 -14.68
CA SER A 201 15.77 5.17 -15.84
C SER A 201 15.96 4.31 -17.09
N HIS A 202 16.86 3.33 -17.05
CA HIS A 202 17.11 2.46 -18.20
C HIS A 202 15.89 1.64 -18.61
N ILE A 203 15.11 1.13 -17.65
CA ILE A 203 13.84 0.43 -17.95
C ILE A 203 12.86 1.37 -18.64
N LEU A 204 12.76 2.63 -18.18
CA LEU A 204 11.86 3.62 -18.78
C LEU A 204 12.37 4.12 -20.14
N ASP A 205 13.68 4.16 -20.36
CA ASP A 205 14.31 4.67 -21.58
C ASP A 205 14.37 3.62 -22.69
N HIS A 206 14.51 2.36 -22.33
CA HIS A 206 14.81 1.28 -23.28
C HIS A 206 13.88 0.06 -23.18
N GLY A 207 13.10 -0.06 -22.11
CA GLY A 207 12.19 -1.19 -21.91
C GLY A 207 10.93 -1.10 -22.76
N CYS A 208 10.43 -2.24 -23.23
CA CYS A 208 9.12 -2.38 -23.83
C CYS A 208 8.07 -2.44 -22.72
N LEU A 209 7.32 -1.35 -22.54
CA LEU A 209 6.23 -1.23 -21.55
C LEU A 209 4.86 -1.10 -22.22
N ALA A 210 4.82 -1.32 -23.54
CA ALA A 210 3.62 -1.36 -24.35
C ALA A 210 3.35 -2.79 -24.81
N GLU A 211 2.07 -3.11 -25.01
CA GLU A 211 1.58 -4.35 -25.61
C GLU A 211 2.04 -5.62 -24.90
N LEU A 212 2.20 -5.56 -23.57
CA LEU A 212 2.60 -6.72 -22.77
C LEU A 212 1.47 -7.76 -22.76
N PRO A 213 1.73 -9.04 -23.06
CA PRO A 213 0.69 -10.03 -23.19
C PRO A 213 0.05 -10.37 -21.84
N LEU A 214 -1.28 -10.38 -21.80
CA LEU A 214 -2.06 -10.66 -20.59
C LEU A 214 -1.83 -12.07 -20.03
N GLY A 215 -1.46 -13.03 -20.88
CA GLY A 215 -1.10 -14.40 -20.47
C GLY A 215 0.05 -14.44 -19.45
N MET A 216 0.90 -13.41 -19.40
CA MET A 216 1.95 -13.30 -18.40
C MET A 216 1.50 -12.81 -17.03
N PHE A 217 0.25 -12.35 -16.87
CA PHE A 217 -0.26 -11.79 -15.62
C PHE A 217 -1.23 -12.74 -14.88
N GLY A 218 -1.66 -13.83 -15.54
CA GLY A 218 -2.51 -14.88 -14.98
C GLY A 218 -1.76 -16.18 -14.69
N ALA A 219 -2.39 -17.32 -15.01
CA ALA A 219 -1.69 -18.60 -15.04
C ALA A 219 -0.60 -18.53 -16.13
N LEU A 220 0.64 -18.83 -15.75
CA LEU A 220 1.76 -18.77 -16.68
C LEU A 220 1.52 -19.77 -17.83
N PRO A 221 1.75 -19.37 -19.09
CA PRO A 221 1.68 -20.30 -20.22
C PRO A 221 2.74 -21.40 -20.06
N PRO A 222 2.66 -22.50 -20.84
CA PRO A 222 3.78 -23.42 -20.98
C PRO A 222 5.09 -22.65 -21.27
N PRO A 223 6.23 -23.11 -20.75
CA PRO A 223 7.51 -22.45 -21.01
C PRO A 223 7.89 -22.58 -22.48
N ASP A 224 8.32 -21.47 -23.10
CA ASP A 224 8.89 -21.47 -24.45
C ASP A 224 10.33 -21.97 -24.42
N VAL A 225 11.05 -21.70 -23.32
CA VAL A 225 12.45 -22.08 -23.11
C VAL A 225 12.60 -22.71 -21.73
N GLU A 226 13.17 -23.90 -21.67
CA GLU A 226 13.58 -24.54 -20.43
C GLU A 226 15.10 -24.56 -20.31
N LEU A 227 15.62 -23.96 -19.24
CA LEU A 227 17.06 -23.90 -18.95
C LEU A 227 17.40 -24.83 -17.81
N TYR A 228 18.48 -25.60 -17.95
CA TYR A 228 19.01 -26.46 -16.89
C TYR A 228 20.33 -25.88 -16.39
N MET A 229 20.44 -25.64 -15.09
CA MET A 229 21.53 -24.83 -14.55
C MET A 229 22.20 -25.54 -13.37
N ASP A 230 23.54 -25.56 -13.33
CA ASP A 230 24.29 -26.16 -12.21
C ASP A 230 25.63 -25.44 -11.86
N ALA A 231 25.90 -25.31 -10.55
CA ALA A 231 26.92 -24.46 -9.88
C ALA A 231 27.84 -25.26 -9.00
N SER A 232 29.11 -24.91 -9.12
CA SER A 232 30.13 -25.37 -8.19
C SER A 232 30.96 -24.20 -7.68
N ASN A 233 31.99 -24.52 -6.89
CA ASN A 233 33.04 -23.57 -6.57
C ASN A 233 34.02 -23.35 -7.73
N TYR A 234 33.98 -24.20 -8.77
CA TYR A 234 34.85 -24.09 -9.93
C TYR A 234 34.28 -23.20 -11.04
N GLY A 235 32.95 -23.15 -11.14
CA GLY A 235 32.28 -22.47 -12.24
C GLY A 235 30.77 -22.65 -12.26
N LEU A 236 30.18 -22.22 -13.37
CA LEU A 236 28.76 -22.38 -13.66
C LEU A 236 28.53 -22.96 -15.05
N ALA A 237 27.41 -23.68 -15.17
CA ALA A 237 26.90 -24.17 -16.43
C ALA A 237 25.41 -23.84 -16.59
N VAL A 238 25.00 -23.55 -17.83
CA VAL A 238 23.59 -23.47 -18.24
C VAL A 238 23.43 -24.19 -19.57
N LEU A 239 22.44 -25.08 -19.65
CA LEU A 239 22.05 -25.78 -20.86
C LEU A 239 20.71 -25.23 -21.36
N ASP A 240 20.66 -24.93 -22.65
CA ASP A 240 19.44 -24.65 -23.43
C ASP A 240 19.27 -25.77 -24.46
N PRO A 241 18.52 -26.84 -24.13
CA PRO A 241 18.33 -27.97 -25.04
C PRO A 241 17.54 -27.61 -26.29
N TRP A 242 16.70 -26.57 -26.24
CA TRP A 242 15.90 -26.14 -27.39
C TRP A 242 16.78 -25.63 -28.53
N CYS A 243 17.87 -24.96 -28.17
CA CYS A 243 18.81 -24.38 -29.10
C CYS A 243 20.10 -25.17 -29.29
N ASP A 244 20.20 -26.37 -28.70
CA ASP A 244 21.43 -27.17 -28.62
C ASP A 244 22.65 -26.30 -28.22
N SER A 245 22.47 -25.50 -27.17
CA SER A 245 23.43 -24.48 -26.77
C SER A 245 23.71 -24.60 -25.28
N PHE A 246 24.94 -24.29 -24.87
CA PHE A 246 25.32 -24.24 -23.47
C PHE A 246 26.21 -23.03 -23.17
N ILE A 247 26.14 -22.57 -21.92
CA ILE A 247 27.07 -21.61 -21.33
C ILE A 247 27.88 -22.38 -20.31
N GLN A 248 29.20 -22.29 -20.40
CA GLN A 248 30.12 -22.79 -19.38
C GLN A 248 31.08 -21.66 -19.02
N VAL A 249 31.17 -21.33 -17.74
CA VAL A 249 32.08 -20.31 -17.23
C VAL A 249 32.88 -20.93 -16.09
N LYS A 250 34.20 -20.81 -16.17
CA LYS A 250 35.13 -21.13 -15.10
C LYS A 250 35.43 -19.87 -14.31
N PHE A 251 35.42 -19.97 -12.98
CA PHE A 251 35.73 -18.83 -12.13
C PHE A 251 37.23 -18.52 -12.11
N ASP A 252 37.56 -17.24 -12.08
CA ASP A 252 38.92 -16.76 -11.98
C ASP A 252 39.43 -16.69 -10.53
N ASN A 253 40.70 -16.32 -10.35
CA ASN A 253 41.32 -16.30 -9.02
C ASN A 253 40.67 -15.27 -8.08
N GLU A 254 40.12 -14.17 -8.58
CA GLU A 254 39.44 -13.17 -7.76
C GLU A 254 38.07 -13.68 -7.28
N GLU A 255 37.33 -14.32 -8.18
CA GLU A 255 36.04 -14.94 -7.88
C GLU A 255 36.20 -16.12 -6.92
N LEU A 256 37.24 -16.94 -7.09
CA LEU A 256 37.61 -18.01 -6.17
C LEU A 256 37.97 -17.47 -4.78
N ALA A 257 38.73 -16.36 -4.70
CA ALA A 257 39.01 -15.70 -3.44
C ALA A 257 37.72 -15.18 -2.76
N GLN A 258 36.82 -14.55 -3.52
CA GLN A 258 35.52 -14.12 -3.01
C GLN A 258 34.66 -15.28 -2.51
N ILE A 259 34.77 -16.47 -3.12
CA ILE A 259 34.06 -17.70 -2.70
C ILE A 259 34.60 -18.19 -1.35
N ASP A 260 35.91 -18.15 -1.17
CA ASP A 260 36.57 -18.58 0.06
C ASP A 260 36.28 -17.63 1.24
N GLU A 261 36.14 -16.33 0.99
CA GLU A 261 35.78 -15.31 2.00
C GLU A 261 34.33 -15.43 2.53
N VAL A 262 33.41 -16.03 1.78
CA VAL A 262 31.98 -16.15 2.19
C VAL A 262 31.77 -17.02 3.43
N LYS A 263 32.79 -17.79 3.84
CA LYS A 263 32.71 -18.65 5.04
C LYS A 263 32.45 -17.85 6.33
N ASP A 264 32.82 -16.56 6.38
CA ASP A 264 32.72 -15.72 7.58
C ASP A 264 31.74 -14.53 7.49
N SER A 265 31.26 -14.15 6.29
CA SER A 265 30.33 -13.03 6.12
C SER A 265 29.17 -13.34 5.17
N GLY A 266 27.93 -13.04 5.58
CA GLY A 266 26.71 -13.34 4.80
C GLY A 266 26.49 -12.49 3.54
N ASP A 267 27.45 -11.65 3.14
CA ASP A 267 27.37 -10.73 1.99
C ASP A 267 28.53 -11.01 1.01
N GLY A 268 28.49 -12.15 0.31
CA GLY A 268 29.53 -12.56 -0.64
C GLY A 268 29.02 -13.40 -1.82
N PHE A 269 29.95 -13.95 -2.62
CA PHE A 269 29.68 -14.74 -3.84
C PHE A 269 29.24 -16.19 -3.54
N SER A 270 28.21 -16.32 -2.70
CA SER A 270 27.66 -17.61 -2.26
C SER A 270 27.09 -18.44 -3.41
N ILE A 271 26.90 -19.75 -3.17
CA ILE A 271 26.23 -20.67 -4.09
C ILE A 271 24.90 -20.12 -4.63
N ASN A 272 24.07 -19.52 -3.76
CA ASN A 272 22.79 -18.94 -4.16
C ASN A 272 22.94 -17.72 -5.08
N VAL A 273 24.01 -16.92 -4.91
CA VAL A 273 24.31 -15.78 -5.78
C VAL A 273 24.79 -16.27 -7.15
N ARG A 274 25.64 -17.30 -7.18
CA ARG A 274 26.16 -17.93 -8.41
C ARG A 274 25.05 -18.59 -9.24
N GLU A 275 24.07 -19.17 -8.57
CA GLU A 275 22.88 -19.71 -9.24
C GLU A 275 21.98 -18.62 -9.82
N HIS A 276 21.81 -17.54 -9.07
CA HIS A 276 21.03 -16.40 -9.56
C HIS A 276 21.71 -15.69 -10.73
N LEU A 277 23.04 -15.62 -10.72
CA LEU A 277 23.86 -15.04 -11.79
C LEU A 277 23.61 -15.71 -13.15
N ARG A 278 23.43 -17.03 -13.20
CA ARG A 278 23.16 -17.75 -14.45
C ARG A 278 21.91 -17.30 -15.15
N ILE A 279 20.87 -16.97 -14.39
CA ILE A 279 19.62 -16.49 -14.96
C ILE A 279 19.90 -15.20 -15.73
N ALA A 280 20.65 -14.27 -15.11
CA ALA A 280 21.07 -13.05 -15.77
C ALA A 280 21.98 -13.34 -16.98
N LEU A 281 23.01 -14.19 -16.85
CA LEU A 281 23.90 -14.54 -17.95
C LEU A 281 23.14 -15.12 -19.14
N SER A 282 22.21 -16.04 -18.90
CA SER A 282 21.41 -16.69 -19.94
C SER A 282 20.55 -15.66 -20.67
N LEU A 283 19.84 -14.79 -19.93
CA LEU A 283 19.03 -13.74 -20.51
C LEU A 283 19.87 -12.77 -21.36
N TRP A 284 21.03 -12.34 -20.86
CA TRP A 284 21.87 -11.38 -21.57
C TRP A 284 22.67 -11.99 -22.74
N THR A 285 22.89 -13.31 -22.73
CA THR A 285 23.57 -14.03 -23.82
C THR A 285 22.59 -14.43 -24.92
N TRP A 286 21.44 -14.99 -24.55
CA TRP A 286 20.51 -15.61 -25.49
C TRP A 286 19.19 -14.85 -25.68
N GLY A 287 18.86 -13.87 -24.85
CA GLY A 287 17.59 -13.14 -24.93
C GLY A 287 17.32 -12.52 -26.31
N ALA A 288 18.34 -11.93 -26.94
CA ALA A 288 18.21 -11.39 -28.30
C ALA A 288 18.04 -12.48 -29.38
N LYS A 289 18.57 -13.69 -29.15
CA LYS A 289 18.38 -14.85 -30.05
C LYS A 289 16.94 -15.36 -29.93
N TRP A 290 16.48 -15.64 -28.71
CA TRP A 290 15.12 -16.15 -28.47
C TRP A 290 14.05 -15.17 -28.96
N ASN A 291 14.25 -13.87 -28.75
CA ASN A 291 13.30 -12.86 -29.21
C ASN A 291 13.16 -12.83 -30.75
N ARG A 292 14.27 -12.98 -31.48
CA ARG A 292 14.23 -13.09 -32.95
C ARG A 292 13.53 -14.37 -33.40
N GLN A 293 13.78 -15.50 -32.73
CA GLN A 293 13.15 -16.78 -33.04
C GLN A 293 11.63 -16.75 -32.81
N LEU A 294 11.17 -16.04 -31.76
CA LEU A 294 9.76 -15.90 -31.41
C LEU A 294 9.10 -14.66 -32.03
N LYS A 295 9.71 -14.05 -33.05
CA LYS A 295 9.17 -12.94 -33.86
C LYS A 295 8.74 -11.70 -33.06
N GLY A 296 9.35 -11.45 -31.90
CA GLY A 296 8.98 -10.33 -31.03
C GLY A 296 7.93 -10.67 -29.97
N ASN A 297 7.47 -11.92 -29.87
CA ASN A 297 6.56 -12.34 -28.81
C ASN A 297 7.31 -12.42 -27.48
N THR A 298 6.61 -12.06 -26.39
CA THR A 298 7.16 -12.22 -25.05
C THR A 298 7.42 -13.68 -24.74
N ILE A 299 8.54 -13.95 -24.07
CA ILE A 299 9.10 -15.28 -23.88
C ILE A 299 8.91 -15.71 -22.42
N HIS A 300 8.33 -16.88 -22.21
CA HIS A 300 8.32 -17.52 -20.91
C HIS A 300 9.52 -18.46 -20.77
N VAL A 301 10.53 -18.00 -20.02
CA VAL A 301 11.72 -18.79 -19.69
C VAL A 301 11.54 -19.44 -18.33
N LYS A 302 11.73 -20.76 -18.26
CA LYS A 302 11.71 -21.54 -17.03
C LYS A 302 13.10 -22.09 -16.73
N CYS A 303 13.61 -21.77 -15.56
CA CYS A 303 14.93 -22.23 -15.12
C CYS A 303 14.78 -23.35 -14.10
N TRP A 304 15.44 -24.47 -14.36
CA TRP A 304 15.61 -25.60 -13.46
C TRP A 304 16.90 -25.44 -12.65
N SER A 305 16.79 -25.58 -11.34
CA SER A 305 17.89 -25.60 -10.38
C SER A 305 17.58 -26.65 -9.32
N ASP A 306 18.61 -27.38 -8.91
CA ASP A 306 18.56 -28.39 -7.84
C ASP A 306 18.65 -27.76 -6.44
N ASN A 307 19.09 -26.50 -6.33
CA ASN A 307 19.16 -25.77 -5.08
C ASN A 307 17.84 -25.05 -4.76
N SER A 308 17.05 -25.74 -3.93
CA SER A 308 15.79 -25.20 -3.38
C SER A 308 15.92 -23.84 -2.66
N SER A 309 17.09 -23.51 -2.10
CA SER A 309 17.34 -22.21 -1.47
C SER A 309 17.49 -21.11 -2.52
N ALA A 310 18.23 -21.34 -3.59
CA ALA A 310 18.35 -20.41 -4.71
C ALA A 310 17.00 -20.17 -5.39
N VAL A 311 16.19 -21.21 -5.60
CA VAL A 311 14.82 -21.08 -6.14
C VAL A 311 13.93 -20.26 -5.22
N THR A 312 13.94 -20.54 -3.91
CA THR A 312 13.19 -19.76 -2.91
C THR A 312 13.65 -18.30 -2.89
N TRP A 313 14.94 -18.06 -3.08
CA TRP A 313 15.51 -16.72 -3.17
C TRP A 313 15.04 -16.00 -4.44
N CYS A 314 15.07 -16.65 -5.61
CA CYS A 314 14.58 -16.09 -6.86
C CYS A 314 13.11 -15.65 -6.73
N ASN A 315 12.25 -16.56 -6.24
CA ASN A 315 10.80 -16.34 -6.15
C ASN A 315 10.40 -15.25 -5.15
N ARG A 316 11.17 -15.07 -4.07
CA ARG A 316 10.92 -13.98 -3.10
C ARG A 316 11.26 -12.60 -3.67
N HIS A 317 12.13 -12.55 -4.68
CA HIS A 317 12.72 -11.35 -5.30
C HIS A 317 13.36 -10.32 -4.33
N HIS A 318 13.25 -10.46 -3.00
CA HIS A 318 13.87 -9.61 -1.99
C HIS A 318 15.24 -10.15 -1.55
N ALA A 319 16.28 -9.32 -1.64
CA ALA A 319 17.66 -9.68 -1.30
C ALA A 319 18.30 -8.64 -0.38
N ASN A 320 18.92 -9.08 0.72
CA ASN A 320 19.79 -8.23 1.54
C ASN A 320 21.20 -8.16 0.96
N ASN A 321 21.66 -9.23 0.30
CA ASN A 321 22.98 -9.32 -0.32
C ASN A 321 23.12 -8.36 -1.51
N ARG A 322 24.22 -7.61 -1.57
CA ARG A 322 24.45 -6.55 -2.57
C ARG A 322 24.54 -7.09 -4.00
N LEU A 323 25.34 -8.13 -4.23
CA LEU A 323 25.53 -8.75 -5.56
C LEU A 323 24.19 -9.22 -6.14
N ARG A 324 23.37 -9.86 -5.30
CA ARG A 324 22.03 -10.31 -5.71
C ARG A 324 21.10 -9.14 -6.07
N GLN A 325 21.21 -8.00 -5.40
CA GLN A 325 20.42 -6.82 -5.76
C GLN A 325 20.76 -6.31 -7.16
N GLU A 326 22.04 -6.32 -7.53
CA GLU A 326 22.48 -5.98 -8.89
C GLU A 326 22.00 -7.00 -9.92
N ILE A 327 22.15 -8.30 -9.65
CA ILE A 327 21.66 -9.36 -10.55
C ILE A 327 20.14 -9.24 -10.78
N ASN A 328 19.35 -8.96 -9.73
CA ASN A 328 17.91 -8.72 -9.88
C ASN A 328 17.58 -7.54 -10.80
N ARG A 329 18.37 -6.47 -10.74
CA ARG A 329 18.18 -5.32 -11.62
C ARG A 329 18.57 -5.66 -13.06
N ALA A 330 19.64 -6.44 -13.25
CA ALA A 330 20.05 -6.95 -14.55
C ALA A 330 18.98 -7.84 -15.18
N ILE A 331 18.38 -8.74 -14.40
CA ILE A 331 17.24 -9.57 -14.84
C ILE A 331 16.05 -8.68 -15.21
N GLY A 332 15.73 -7.67 -14.39
CA GLY A 332 14.58 -6.82 -14.68
C GLY A 332 14.75 -5.87 -15.86
N LEU A 333 15.97 -5.42 -16.12
CA LEU A 333 16.28 -4.74 -17.37
C LEU A 333 16.19 -5.70 -18.56
N ALA A 334 16.70 -6.92 -18.44
CA ALA A 334 16.60 -7.92 -19.51
C ALA A 334 15.14 -8.26 -19.84
N GLU A 335 14.28 -8.47 -18.84
CA GLU A 335 12.84 -8.70 -19.02
C GLU A 335 12.18 -7.53 -19.76
N ALA A 336 12.47 -6.29 -19.35
CA ALA A 336 11.95 -5.12 -20.04
C ALA A 336 12.49 -4.98 -21.48
N TYR A 337 13.76 -5.32 -21.68
CA TYR A 337 14.49 -5.04 -22.91
C TYR A 337 14.24 -6.07 -24.01
N PHE A 338 14.33 -7.36 -23.70
CA PHE A 338 14.16 -8.43 -24.68
C PHE A 338 12.70 -8.66 -25.08
N ASN A 339 11.76 -7.92 -24.49
CA ASN A 339 10.41 -7.73 -25.03
C ASN A 339 10.38 -6.80 -26.26
N ARG A 340 11.53 -6.29 -26.76
CA ARG A 340 11.64 -5.45 -27.97
C ARG A 340 12.58 -6.04 -29.03
N ARG A 341 12.22 -5.83 -30.30
CA ARG A 341 12.86 -6.31 -31.55
C ARG A 341 14.33 -5.90 -31.85
N ASP A 342 15.07 -5.22 -30.97
CA ASP A 342 16.34 -4.55 -31.36
C ASP A 342 17.60 -4.84 -30.50
N LEU A 343 18.78 -4.66 -31.12
CA LEU A 343 20.15 -4.78 -30.56
C LEU A 343 20.35 -3.95 -29.27
N VAL A 344 20.96 -4.54 -28.24
CA VAL A 344 21.24 -3.89 -26.93
C VAL A 344 21.94 -2.51 -27.11
N PRO A 345 21.42 -1.39 -26.58
CA PRO A 345 21.97 -0.05 -26.78
C PRO A 345 23.29 0.09 -26.02
N MET A 346 24.25 0.85 -26.55
CA MET A 346 25.58 1.01 -25.94
C MET A 346 25.54 1.47 -24.46
N GLY A 347 24.55 2.27 -24.07
CA GLY A 347 24.35 2.69 -22.68
C GLY A 347 24.00 1.53 -21.73
N CYS A 348 23.23 0.55 -22.19
CA CYS A 348 22.90 -0.65 -21.41
C CYS A 348 24.08 -1.64 -21.35
N ARG A 349 24.94 -1.65 -22.38
CA ARG A 349 26.13 -2.51 -22.42
C ARG A 349 27.07 -2.27 -21.24
N LYS A 350 27.29 -0.99 -20.89
CA LYS A 350 28.12 -0.61 -19.75
C LYS A 350 27.54 -1.00 -18.38
N LEU A 351 26.22 -1.18 -18.25
CA LEU A 351 25.57 -1.44 -16.96
C LEU A 351 25.66 -2.90 -16.52
N TYR A 352 25.44 -3.86 -17.42
CA TYR A 352 25.74 -5.25 -17.10
C TYR A 352 27.25 -5.52 -17.09
N MET A 353 28.06 -4.68 -17.75
CA MET A 353 29.52 -4.68 -17.54
C MET A 353 29.91 -4.01 -16.21
N SER A 354 29.08 -3.15 -15.61
CA SER A 354 29.31 -2.63 -14.24
C SER A 354 28.87 -3.59 -13.13
N PHE A 355 27.96 -4.54 -13.44
CA PHE A 355 27.85 -5.78 -12.65
C PHE A 355 29.21 -6.51 -12.57
N SER A 356 30.09 -6.23 -13.54
CA SER A 356 31.45 -6.72 -13.69
C SER A 356 32.57 -5.82 -13.11
N GLU A 357 32.27 -4.71 -12.42
CA GLU A 357 33.35 -3.98 -11.71
C GLU A 357 34.03 -4.87 -10.63
N HIS A 358 33.42 -6.01 -10.27
CA HIS A 358 33.95 -7.04 -9.37
C HIS A 358 34.03 -8.44 -10.04
N PHE A 359 33.85 -8.56 -11.36
CA PHE A 359 33.76 -9.84 -12.10
C PHE A 359 34.24 -9.64 -13.55
N SER A 360 35.19 -10.41 -14.06
CA SER A 360 35.93 -10.03 -15.29
C SER A 360 35.08 -10.04 -16.60
N PRO A 361 35.02 -8.92 -17.37
CA PRO A 361 34.26 -8.79 -18.64
C PRO A 361 34.61 -9.79 -19.74
N VAL A 362 35.72 -10.52 -19.60
CA VAL A 362 36.26 -11.45 -20.61
C VAL A 362 35.41 -12.71 -20.73
N HIS A 363 34.58 -13.03 -19.74
CA HIS A 363 33.82 -14.29 -19.64
C HIS A 363 32.38 -14.22 -20.15
N TRP A 364 31.92 -13.07 -20.69
CA TRP A 364 30.66 -13.01 -21.42
C TRP A 364 30.84 -13.73 -22.76
N PRO A 365 29.97 -14.71 -23.11
CA PRO A 365 30.04 -15.35 -24.41
C PRO A 365 29.92 -14.27 -25.48
N ARG A 366 31.00 -14.04 -26.24
CA ARG A 366 30.92 -13.22 -27.46
C ARG A 366 30.06 -14.00 -28.46
N PRO A 367 29.31 -13.33 -29.36
CA PRO A 367 28.61 -14.03 -30.43
C PRO A 367 29.67 -14.77 -31.26
N GLN A 368 29.77 -16.09 -31.11
CA GLN A 368 30.67 -16.90 -31.91
C GLN A 368 29.97 -17.30 -33.21
N HIS A 369 30.70 -17.06 -34.30
CA HIS A 369 30.40 -17.51 -35.64
C HIS A 369 30.28 -19.05 -35.69
N ASN A 370 29.37 -19.53 -36.52
CA ASN A 370 29.18 -20.93 -36.88
C ASN A 370 30.50 -21.63 -37.22
N SER A 371 31.04 -22.39 -36.28
CA SER A 371 32.11 -23.36 -36.58
C SER A 371 32.34 -24.28 -35.40
N ILE A 372 31.50 -25.30 -35.24
CA ILE A 372 31.90 -26.59 -34.67
C ILE A 372 31.21 -27.71 -35.49
N PRO A 373 31.92 -28.76 -35.94
CA PRO A 373 31.37 -29.83 -36.77
C PRO A 373 30.41 -30.74 -35.99
N ALA A 374 29.49 -31.39 -36.71
CA ALA A 374 28.53 -32.36 -36.18
C ALA A 374 29.18 -33.45 -35.32
N HIS A 375 28.54 -33.77 -34.19
CA HIS A 375 29.00 -34.79 -33.25
C HIS A 375 28.85 -36.21 -33.82
N GLY A 376 29.89 -37.02 -33.62
CA GLY A 376 29.88 -38.46 -33.81
C GLY A 376 28.95 -39.18 -32.84
N HIS A 377 28.37 -40.27 -33.32
CA HIS A 377 27.48 -41.16 -32.57
C HIS A 377 28.19 -41.84 -31.40
N SER A 378 27.75 -41.55 -30.18
CA SER A 378 27.98 -42.42 -29.01
C SER A 378 26.64 -42.72 -28.37
N GLY A 379 25.98 -43.76 -28.89
CA GLY A 379 24.71 -44.24 -28.38
C GLY A 379 24.83 -44.66 -26.93
N HIS A 380 24.01 -44.05 -26.07
CA HIS A 380 23.49 -44.63 -24.84
C HIS A 380 22.00 -44.27 -24.79
N ASN A 381 21.18 -45.30 -24.62
CA ASN A 381 19.72 -45.23 -24.72
C ASN A 381 19.11 -44.33 -23.65
N GLY A 382 18.14 -43.50 -24.06
CA GLY A 382 17.33 -42.68 -23.18
C GLY A 382 16.57 -43.52 -22.14
N VAL A 383 16.42 -42.97 -20.94
CA VAL A 383 15.60 -43.56 -19.89
C VAL A 383 14.12 -43.46 -20.29
N LEU A 384 13.48 -44.62 -20.29
CA LEU A 384 12.09 -44.88 -20.65
C LEU A 384 11.09 -44.03 -19.85
N GLY A 385 10.13 -43.46 -20.57
CA GLY A 385 8.96 -42.81 -19.98
C GLY A 385 8.07 -43.80 -19.25
N PHE A 386 7.77 -43.50 -17.99
CA PHE A 386 6.70 -44.14 -17.25
C PHE A 386 5.43 -43.29 -17.34
N ASN A 387 4.43 -43.84 -18.02
CA ASN A 387 3.04 -43.41 -17.96
C ASN A 387 2.32 -44.09 -16.77
N PHE A 388 1.09 -43.61 -16.52
CA PHE A 388 -0.03 -44.12 -15.70
C PHE A 388 -0.31 -43.37 -14.38
N PRO A 389 -1.57 -43.34 -13.89
CA PRO A 389 -2.86 -43.12 -14.57
C PRO A 389 -3.79 -42.15 -13.79
N CYS A 390 -4.95 -41.85 -14.37
CA CYS A 390 -6.05 -41.07 -13.78
C CYS A 390 -6.53 -41.63 -12.41
N GLY A 391 -6.80 -40.73 -11.46
CA GLY A 391 -7.53 -41.03 -10.21
C GLY A 391 -7.41 -39.93 -9.14
N TYR A 392 -8.46 -39.15 -8.90
CA TYR A 392 -8.72 -38.58 -7.57
C TYR A 392 -9.16 -39.74 -6.64
N PRO A 393 -8.81 -39.83 -5.32
CA PRO A 393 -8.99 -38.73 -4.35
C PRO A 393 -8.04 -38.70 -3.10
N LYS A 394 -8.25 -37.62 -2.31
CA LYS A 394 -7.99 -37.37 -0.87
C LYS A 394 -6.61 -36.84 -0.38
N ILE A 395 -6.68 -35.52 -0.08
CA ILE A 395 -6.12 -34.79 1.09
C ILE A 395 -4.61 -34.91 1.31
N HIS A 396 -3.85 -33.93 0.81
CA HIS A 396 -2.45 -33.75 1.17
C HIS A 396 -2.28 -33.16 2.57
N LYS A 397 -1.54 -33.92 3.40
CA LYS A 397 -1.06 -33.62 4.76
C LYS A 397 -0.03 -32.48 4.90
N ASN A 398 0.15 -31.60 3.91
CA ASN A 398 1.25 -30.61 3.95
C ASN A 398 0.83 -29.18 3.60
N THR A 399 -0.22 -28.68 4.25
CA THR A 399 -0.39 -27.23 4.40
C THR A 399 0.77 -26.73 5.26
N ARG A 400 1.77 -26.07 4.65
CA ARG A 400 2.79 -25.31 5.41
C ARG A 400 2.10 -24.13 6.10
N ILE A 401 1.62 -24.38 7.30
CA ILE A 401 1.09 -23.34 8.18
C ILE A 401 2.25 -22.43 8.55
N ASN A 402 2.07 -21.13 8.32
CA ASN A 402 3.04 -20.08 8.64
C ASN A 402 3.18 -19.94 10.17
N SER A 403 3.91 -20.86 10.81
CA SER A 403 4.01 -20.97 12.28
C SER A 403 4.56 -19.71 12.95
N ARG A 404 5.36 -18.90 12.24
CA ARG A 404 5.90 -17.63 12.76
C ARG A 404 4.87 -16.50 12.89
N PHE A 405 3.72 -16.57 12.21
CA PHE A 405 2.63 -15.60 12.40
C PHE A 405 1.58 -16.08 13.42
N LEU A 406 1.43 -17.40 13.62
CA LEU A 406 0.46 -17.96 14.56
C LEU A 406 0.73 -17.58 16.02
N LEU A 407 2.00 -17.50 16.42
CA LEU A 407 2.38 -17.06 17.78
C LEU A 407 2.03 -15.59 18.10
N ARG A 408 1.67 -14.77 17.10
CA ARG A 408 1.10 -13.41 17.31
C ARG A 408 -0.41 -13.33 17.02
N ILE A 409 -1.00 -14.40 16.51
CA ILE A 409 -2.45 -14.52 16.26
C ILE A 409 -3.14 -14.99 17.54
N ALA A 410 -2.54 -15.90 18.30
CA ALA A 410 -2.95 -16.18 19.67
C ALA A 410 -2.76 -14.91 20.52
N GLY A 411 -3.82 -14.47 21.20
CA GLY A 411 -3.76 -13.32 22.11
C GLY A 411 -2.82 -13.58 23.30
N ASN A 412 -2.79 -12.65 24.26
CA ASN A 412 -2.28 -12.97 25.59
C ASN A 412 -3.02 -14.23 26.09
N LEU A 413 -2.31 -15.18 26.72
CA LEU A 413 -2.89 -16.45 27.18
C LEU A 413 -4.11 -16.27 28.13
N ASP A 414 -4.33 -15.06 28.63
CA ASP A 414 -5.38 -14.76 29.61
C ASP A 414 -6.66 -14.14 29.01
N SER A 415 -6.70 -13.80 27.70
CA SER A 415 -7.93 -13.30 27.05
C SER A 415 -7.98 -13.54 25.53
N GLY A 416 -9.09 -14.08 25.04
CA GLY A 416 -9.34 -14.31 23.62
C GLY A 416 -9.43 -13.01 22.80
N ASN A 417 -9.12 -13.07 21.50
CA ASN A 417 -9.30 -11.91 20.60
C ASN A 417 -10.77 -11.81 20.17
N SER A 418 -11.31 -10.58 20.07
CA SER A 418 -12.61 -10.35 19.47
C SER A 418 -12.66 -10.78 18.00
N ALA A 419 -13.84 -11.11 17.48
CA ALA A 419 -14.03 -11.46 16.08
C ALA A 419 -13.55 -10.34 15.13
N SER A 420 -13.73 -9.06 15.50
CA SER A 420 -13.23 -7.92 14.73
C SER A 420 -11.69 -7.87 14.67
N THR A 421 -11.01 -8.23 15.75
CA THR A 421 -9.54 -8.30 15.82
C THR A 421 -9.01 -9.48 15.01
N VAL A 422 -9.66 -10.64 15.10
CA VAL A 422 -9.33 -11.81 14.28
C VAL A 422 -9.51 -11.50 12.80
N GLN A 423 -10.62 -10.87 12.41
CA GLN A 423 -10.87 -10.47 11.03
C GLN A 423 -9.84 -9.45 10.52
N SER A 424 -9.44 -8.48 11.35
CA SER A 424 -8.36 -7.54 11.02
C SER A 424 -7.01 -8.24 10.82
N LYS A 425 -6.65 -9.18 11.70
CA LYS A 425 -5.41 -9.99 11.56
C LYS A 425 -5.44 -10.86 10.30
N ILE A 426 -6.57 -11.50 10.00
CA ILE A 426 -6.78 -12.28 8.77
C ILE A 426 -6.65 -11.38 7.54
N SER A 427 -7.21 -10.16 7.58
CA SER A 427 -7.06 -9.21 6.46
C SER A 427 -5.59 -8.84 6.22
N HIS A 428 -4.77 -8.79 7.27
CA HIS A 428 -3.33 -8.56 7.16
C HIS A 428 -2.61 -9.77 6.56
N ILE A 429 -3.09 -11.00 6.80
CA ILE A 429 -2.59 -12.22 6.15
C ILE A 429 -2.97 -12.21 4.67
N SER A 430 -4.22 -11.96 4.33
CA SER A 430 -4.67 -11.81 2.93
C SER A 430 -3.88 -10.72 2.22
N TRP A 431 -3.67 -9.56 2.85
CA TRP A 431 -2.83 -8.49 2.34
C TRP A 431 -1.37 -8.91 2.16
N HIS A 432 -0.78 -9.62 3.14
CA HIS A 432 0.58 -10.14 3.03
C HIS A 432 0.70 -11.16 1.90
N HIS A 433 -0.28 -12.05 1.71
CA HIS A 433 -0.26 -13.01 0.61
C HIS A 433 -0.41 -12.31 -0.75
N ARG A 434 -1.31 -11.33 -0.84
CA ARG A 434 -1.46 -10.49 -2.04
C ARG A 434 -0.18 -9.71 -2.35
N ARG A 435 0.50 -9.19 -1.33
CA ARG A 435 1.71 -8.37 -1.46
C ARG A 435 2.99 -9.18 -1.67
N SER A 436 3.15 -10.30 -0.97
CA SER A 436 4.38 -11.09 -0.92
C SER A 436 4.36 -12.29 -1.87
N PHE A 437 3.17 -12.81 -2.22
CA PHE A 437 3.02 -14.03 -3.02
C PHE A 437 2.10 -13.87 -4.24
N GLY A 438 1.45 -12.71 -4.43
CA GLY A 438 0.74 -12.37 -5.66
C GLY A 438 -0.63 -13.02 -5.83
N TYR A 439 -1.13 -13.77 -4.85
CA TYR A 439 -2.48 -14.34 -4.86
C TYR A 439 -3.27 -13.90 -3.63
N ASN A 440 -4.59 -13.82 -3.77
CA ASN A 440 -5.48 -13.52 -2.66
C ASN A 440 -5.83 -14.80 -1.90
N VAL A 441 -5.88 -14.74 -0.57
CA VAL A 441 -6.35 -15.84 0.26
C VAL A 441 -7.77 -15.49 0.69
N GLY A 442 -8.74 -16.23 0.16
CA GLY A 442 -10.15 -16.13 0.55
C GLY A 442 -10.44 -16.93 1.82
N LEU A 443 -11.48 -16.50 2.55
CA LEU A 443 -12.04 -17.30 3.63
C LEU A 443 -13.02 -18.31 3.02
N MET A 444 -12.77 -19.60 3.24
CA MET A 444 -13.80 -20.62 2.95
C MET A 444 -15.07 -20.39 3.78
N PRO A 445 -16.25 -20.86 3.32
CA PRO A 445 -17.52 -20.71 4.03
C PRO A 445 -17.48 -21.16 5.50
N GLY A 446 -16.73 -22.22 5.82
CA GLY A 446 -16.53 -22.68 7.20
C GLY A 446 -15.84 -21.66 8.11
N HIS A 447 -14.89 -20.88 7.59
CA HIS A 447 -14.27 -19.78 8.34
C HIS A 447 -15.24 -18.61 8.53
N GLN A 448 -16.09 -18.34 7.53
CA GLN A 448 -17.14 -17.31 7.62
C GLN A 448 -18.15 -17.67 8.72
N LEU A 449 -18.53 -18.94 8.79
CA LEU A 449 -19.42 -19.48 9.83
C LEU A 449 -18.76 -19.38 11.21
N ALA A 450 -17.47 -19.74 11.32
CA ALA A 450 -16.72 -19.61 12.57
C ALA A 450 -16.58 -18.15 13.03
N ILE A 451 -16.31 -17.20 12.12
CA ILE A 451 -16.27 -15.76 12.43
C ILE A 451 -17.65 -15.26 12.85
N THR A 452 -18.72 -15.75 12.22
CA THR A 452 -20.09 -15.41 12.60
C THR A 452 -20.44 -15.97 13.98
N GLY A 453 -19.99 -17.19 14.31
CA GLY A 453 -20.08 -17.77 15.64
C GLY A 453 -19.31 -16.96 16.68
N MET A 454 -18.06 -16.59 16.39
CA MET A 454 -17.25 -15.72 17.26
C MET A 454 -17.94 -14.38 17.52
N ARG A 455 -18.56 -13.75 16.51
CA ARG A 455 -19.31 -12.50 16.70
C ARG A 455 -20.51 -12.65 17.65
N ARG A 456 -21.10 -13.84 17.73
CA ARG A 456 -22.19 -14.15 18.68
C ARG A 456 -21.67 -14.38 20.09
N SER A 457 -20.42 -14.85 20.23
CA SER A 457 -19.75 -15.10 21.50
C SER A 457 -18.94 -13.90 22.01
N ASP A 458 -18.65 -12.91 21.15
CA ASP A 458 -18.07 -11.64 21.55
C ASP A 458 -19.02 -10.98 22.55
N PRO A 459 -18.51 -10.51 23.71
CA PRO A 459 -19.34 -9.75 24.63
C PRO A 459 -19.93 -8.55 23.88
N PRO A 460 -21.20 -8.18 24.11
CA PRO A 460 -21.81 -7.03 23.46
C PRO A 460 -20.90 -5.83 23.65
N SER A 461 -20.57 -5.14 22.54
CA SER A 461 -19.81 -3.90 22.64
C SER A 461 -20.61 -2.95 23.51
N ASN A 462 -20.08 -2.53 24.65
CA ASN A 462 -20.69 -1.47 25.43
C ASN A 462 -20.83 -0.26 24.51
N SER A 463 -22.06 0.02 24.07
CA SER A 463 -22.35 1.16 23.21
C SER A 463 -21.88 2.39 23.97
N LYS A 464 -20.91 3.11 23.40
CA LYS A 464 -20.40 4.30 24.06
C LYS A 464 -21.33 5.45 23.75
N PHE A 465 -22.00 5.96 24.78
CA PHE A 465 -22.88 7.12 24.61
C PHE A 465 -22.05 8.35 24.21
N PRO A 466 -22.53 9.16 23.25
CA PRO A 466 -21.85 10.38 22.88
C PRO A 466 -21.83 11.36 24.06
N VAL A 467 -20.75 12.14 24.17
CA VAL A 467 -20.74 13.27 25.09
C VAL A 467 -21.73 14.31 24.55
N THR A 468 -22.68 14.77 25.36
CA THR A 468 -23.68 15.77 24.95
C THR A 468 -23.39 17.14 25.56
N THR A 469 -24.08 18.17 25.08
CA THR A 469 -24.02 19.53 25.63
C THR A 469 -24.45 19.59 27.09
N GLU A 470 -25.39 18.74 27.51
CA GLU A 470 -25.89 18.64 28.90
C GLU A 470 -24.78 18.11 29.81
N ILE A 471 -24.02 17.11 29.35
CA ILE A 471 -22.86 16.58 30.08
C ILE A 471 -21.78 17.66 30.22
N ILE A 472 -21.49 18.42 29.17
CA ILE A 472 -20.53 19.54 29.24
C ILE A 472 -21.03 20.64 30.19
N LYS A 473 -22.33 20.92 30.23
CA LYS A 473 -22.94 21.89 31.14
C LYS A 473 -22.83 21.43 32.60
N CYS A 474 -23.14 20.17 32.86
CA CYS A 474 -23.00 19.57 34.18
C CYS A 474 -21.53 19.55 34.63
N LEU A 475 -20.61 19.19 33.72
CA LEU A 475 -19.17 19.26 33.95
C LEU A 475 -18.78 20.68 34.35
N HIS A 476 -19.14 21.70 33.59
CA HIS A 476 -18.84 23.10 33.92
C HIS A 476 -19.33 23.48 35.32
N ASN A 477 -20.57 23.14 35.67
CA ASN A 477 -21.17 23.49 36.97
C ASN A 477 -20.48 22.77 38.15
N SER A 478 -19.91 21.58 37.93
CA SER A 478 -19.16 20.84 38.94
C SER A 478 -17.73 21.36 39.16
N LEU A 479 -17.23 22.25 38.30
CA LEU A 479 -15.84 22.71 38.34
C LEU A 479 -15.67 23.96 39.21
N ASN A 480 -14.74 23.87 40.17
CA ASN A 480 -14.26 25.04 40.91
C ASN A 480 -13.19 25.80 40.11
N PHE A 481 -13.58 26.92 39.50
CA PHE A 481 -12.69 27.79 38.73
C PHE A 481 -11.59 28.48 39.54
N LYS A 482 -11.57 28.40 40.89
CA LYS A 482 -10.41 28.82 41.69
C LYS A 482 -9.23 27.84 41.53
N ARG A 483 -9.49 26.57 41.19
CA ARG A 483 -8.43 25.55 41.00
C ARG A 483 -7.93 25.51 39.56
N THR A 484 -6.61 25.60 39.38
CA THR A 484 -5.96 25.57 38.06
C THR A 484 -6.32 24.34 37.24
N GLN A 485 -6.25 23.15 37.85
CA GLN A 485 -6.58 21.90 37.17
C GLN A 485 -8.01 21.90 36.61
N HIS A 486 -8.97 22.47 37.33
CA HIS A 486 -10.36 22.53 36.90
C HIS A 486 -10.55 23.50 35.72
N ARG A 487 -9.85 24.64 35.73
CA ARG A 487 -9.87 25.57 34.60
C ARG A 487 -9.24 24.96 33.35
N VAL A 488 -8.13 24.23 33.48
CA VAL A 488 -7.46 23.52 32.37
C VAL A 488 -8.33 22.36 31.87
N LEU A 489 -9.03 21.66 32.77
CA LEU A 489 -9.98 20.60 32.43
C LEU A 489 -11.18 21.12 31.62
N TRP A 490 -11.76 22.26 32.01
CA TRP A 490 -12.78 22.94 31.21
C TRP A 490 -12.21 23.40 29.86
N GLY A 491 -11.04 24.06 29.89
CA GLY A 491 -10.31 24.51 28.72
C GLY A 491 -9.97 23.40 27.73
N ALA A 492 -9.81 22.16 28.20
CA ALA A 492 -9.57 20.97 27.40
C ALA A 492 -10.87 20.32 26.88
N SER A 493 -11.93 20.33 27.69
CA SER A 493 -13.18 19.64 27.37
C SER A 493 -14.01 20.37 26.30
N VAL A 494 -14.08 21.71 26.37
CA VAL A 494 -14.88 22.51 25.43
C VAL A 494 -14.29 22.51 24.01
N PRO A 495 -13.01 22.83 23.78
CA PRO A 495 -12.40 22.66 22.46
C PRO A 495 -12.34 21.20 22.03
N GLY A 496 -12.16 20.26 22.98
CA GLY A 496 -12.25 18.83 22.73
C GLY A 496 -13.54 18.42 22.04
N PHE A 497 -14.66 18.88 22.61
CA PHE A 497 -16.00 18.66 22.09
C PHE A 497 -16.23 19.35 20.74
N PHE A 498 -16.02 20.67 20.64
CA PHE A 498 -16.37 21.41 19.42
C PHE A 498 -15.41 21.19 18.23
N PHE A 499 -14.12 21.00 18.48
CA PHE A 499 -13.16 20.67 17.42
C PHE A 499 -13.11 19.16 17.13
N LEU A 500 -13.90 18.33 17.82
CA LEU A 500 -13.92 16.87 17.70
C LEU A 500 -12.52 16.27 17.86
N LEU A 501 -11.79 16.75 18.87
CA LEU A 501 -10.39 16.39 19.09
C LEU A 501 -10.29 14.95 19.61
N ARG A 502 -9.35 14.18 19.04
CA ARG A 502 -8.99 12.89 19.64
C ARG A 502 -8.15 13.14 20.88
N ARG A 503 -8.30 12.28 21.90
CA ARG A 503 -7.53 12.36 23.16
C ARG A 503 -6.01 12.49 22.96
N SER A 504 -5.44 11.83 21.95
CA SER A 504 -4.00 11.86 21.66
C SER A 504 -3.53 13.11 20.89
N GLU A 505 -4.46 13.93 20.42
CA GLU A 505 -4.17 15.19 19.72
C GLU A 505 -3.92 16.34 20.70
N TYR A 506 -4.24 16.21 21.99
CA TYR A 506 -4.07 17.34 22.92
C TYR A 506 -3.88 16.99 24.40
N LEU A 507 -4.02 15.72 24.80
CA LEU A 507 -3.81 15.26 26.18
C LEU A 507 -2.60 14.33 26.28
N ALA A 508 -2.02 14.27 27.49
CA ALA A 508 -0.97 13.32 27.83
C ALA A 508 -1.56 11.97 28.26
N GLN A 509 -0.86 10.88 27.93
CA GLN A 509 -1.19 9.53 28.39
C GLN A 509 0.00 8.95 29.16
N GLY A 510 -0.03 9.09 30.48
CA GLY A 510 1.12 8.79 31.34
C GLY A 510 2.27 9.75 31.05
N THR A 511 3.46 9.18 30.80
CA THR A 511 4.66 9.93 30.38
C THR A 511 4.67 10.24 28.88
N LYS A 512 3.72 9.67 28.11
CA LYS A 512 3.72 9.76 26.65
C LYS A 512 2.89 10.94 26.16
N ILE A 513 3.53 11.79 25.36
CA ILE A 513 2.90 12.88 24.59
C ILE A 513 3.18 12.60 23.11
N MET A 514 2.15 12.68 22.28
CA MET A 514 2.34 12.48 20.84
C MET A 514 3.06 13.69 20.22
N PRO A 515 4.00 13.50 19.28
CA PRO A 515 4.74 14.61 18.66
C PRO A 515 3.84 15.65 17.97
N TYR A 516 2.67 15.23 17.50
CA TYR A 516 1.67 16.07 16.83
C TYR A 516 0.63 16.68 17.78
N ALA A 517 0.76 16.49 19.10
CA ALA A 517 -0.22 17.01 20.06
C ALA A 517 -0.22 18.55 20.08
N ILE A 518 -1.39 19.19 20.10
CA ILE A 518 -1.56 20.64 19.98
C ILE A 518 -0.69 21.37 20.99
N GLN A 519 0.16 22.24 20.47
CA GLN A 519 1.02 23.13 21.21
C GLN A 519 0.37 24.50 21.35
N ARG A 520 0.93 25.34 22.20
CA ARG A 520 0.48 26.71 22.35
C ARG A 520 0.70 27.53 21.06
N SER A 521 1.80 27.31 20.36
CA SER A 521 2.12 27.96 19.07
C SER A 521 1.14 27.62 17.95
N ASP A 522 0.37 26.54 18.10
CA ASP A 522 -0.63 26.11 17.13
C ASP A 522 -1.95 26.90 17.24
N ILE A 523 -2.13 27.74 18.26
CA ILE A 523 -3.37 28.47 18.50
C ILE A 523 -3.20 29.96 18.21
N LYS A 524 -4.13 30.50 17.42
CA LYS A 524 -4.28 31.93 17.16
C LYS A 524 -5.71 32.38 17.45
N PHE A 525 -5.87 33.65 17.78
CA PHE A 525 -7.18 34.26 17.95
C PHE A 525 -7.33 35.37 16.92
N LEU A 526 -8.49 35.43 16.27
CA LEU A 526 -8.78 36.44 15.27
C LEU A 526 -9.84 37.40 15.81
N ASP A 527 -9.72 38.66 15.43
CA ASP A 527 -10.77 39.66 15.60
C ASP A 527 -11.83 39.56 14.50
N THR A 528 -12.86 40.41 14.58
CA THR A 528 -13.96 40.49 13.61
C THR A 528 -13.51 40.86 12.20
N TYR A 529 -12.32 41.43 12.04
CA TYR A 529 -11.72 41.82 10.76
C TYR A 529 -10.71 40.78 10.26
N GLY A 530 -10.55 39.66 10.95
CA GLY A 530 -9.59 38.59 10.62
C GLY A 530 -8.15 38.88 11.04
N GLY A 531 -7.89 39.98 11.76
CA GLY A 531 -6.59 40.31 12.34
C GLY A 531 -6.30 39.53 13.62
N GLU A 532 -5.05 39.45 14.06
CA GLU A 532 -4.71 38.72 15.30
C GLU A 532 -5.16 39.49 16.54
N ALA A 533 -6.12 38.92 17.28
CA ALA A 533 -6.69 39.53 18.47
C ALA A 533 -5.69 39.54 19.65
N LYS A 534 -5.38 40.74 20.15
CA LYS A 534 -4.48 40.93 21.31
C LYS A 534 -5.19 40.78 22.65
N TRP A 535 -6.49 41.08 22.71
CA TRP A 535 -7.29 41.06 23.94
C TRP A 535 -8.48 40.12 23.80
N LEU A 536 -8.90 39.50 24.92
CA LEU A 536 -10.02 38.55 24.95
C LEU A 536 -11.35 39.17 24.51
N ARG A 537 -11.52 40.48 24.71
CA ARG A 537 -12.72 41.22 24.27
C ARG A 537 -12.83 41.32 22.75
N ASP A 538 -11.70 41.34 22.05
CA ASP A 538 -11.62 41.52 20.60
C ASP A 538 -11.55 40.17 19.88
N ALA A 539 -11.33 39.07 20.61
CA ALA A 539 -11.27 37.72 20.05
C ALA A 539 -12.67 37.21 19.64
N ASP A 540 -12.93 37.27 18.34
CA ASP A 540 -14.15 36.77 17.70
C ASP A 540 -14.03 35.28 17.38
N SER A 541 -12.87 34.80 16.94
CA SER A 541 -12.67 33.39 16.60
C SER A 541 -11.33 32.84 17.08
N VAL A 542 -11.27 31.52 17.20
CA VAL A 542 -10.05 30.78 17.54
C VAL A 542 -9.69 29.84 16.40
N VAL A 543 -8.42 29.89 16.00
CA VAL A 543 -7.82 29.05 14.99
C VAL A 543 -6.90 28.05 15.67
N ILE A 544 -7.12 26.76 15.40
CA ILE A 544 -6.20 25.69 15.81
C ILE A 544 -5.55 25.12 14.56
N HIS A 545 -4.24 25.23 14.48
CA HIS A 545 -3.43 24.60 13.45
C HIS A 545 -3.05 23.16 13.86
N PHE A 546 -3.63 22.19 13.18
CA PHE A 546 -3.29 20.79 13.36
C PHE A 546 -2.07 20.45 12.52
N ARG A 547 -0.92 20.28 13.18
CA ARG A 547 0.38 19.95 12.57
C ARG A 547 0.43 18.59 11.87
N GLY A 548 -0.61 17.77 12.03
CA GLY A 548 -0.81 16.54 11.26
C GLY A 548 -1.74 15.56 11.96
N SER A 549 -2.53 14.83 11.17
CA SER A 549 -3.35 13.71 11.66
C SER A 549 -2.79 12.38 11.14
N LYS A 550 -3.30 11.22 11.61
CA LYS A 550 -2.95 9.92 10.98
C LYS A 550 -3.32 9.84 9.48
N ALA A 551 -4.16 10.76 8.99
CA ALA A 551 -4.68 10.81 7.64
C ALA A 551 -4.01 11.89 6.75
N ASP A 552 -3.18 12.77 7.32
CA ASP A 552 -2.52 13.84 6.55
C ASP A 552 -1.26 13.31 5.86
N GLN A 553 -1.45 12.83 4.63
CA GLN A 553 -0.42 12.26 3.76
C GLN A 553 0.44 13.34 3.06
N PHE A 554 0.03 14.61 3.09
CA PHE A 554 0.66 15.69 2.31
C PHE A 554 1.34 16.78 3.16
N GLU A 555 1.29 16.65 4.49
CA GLU A 555 2.02 17.52 5.45
C GLU A 555 1.71 19.01 5.31
N LYS A 556 0.51 19.33 4.82
CA LYS A 556 0.03 20.71 4.83
C LYS A 556 -0.46 21.14 6.21
N GLY A 557 -0.73 20.17 7.10
CA GLY A 557 -1.54 20.41 8.28
C GLY A 557 -2.96 20.82 7.88
N THR A 558 -3.82 21.06 8.85
CA THR A 558 -5.12 21.70 8.59
C THR A 558 -5.36 22.70 9.70
N SER A 559 -5.86 23.88 9.36
CA SER A 559 -6.37 24.80 10.38
C SER A 559 -7.88 24.63 10.49
N ARG A 560 -8.41 24.64 11.70
CA ARG A 560 -9.86 24.75 11.93
C ARG A 560 -10.13 26.03 12.69
N VAL A 561 -11.21 26.71 12.34
CA VAL A 561 -11.63 27.97 12.95
C VAL A 561 -12.99 27.77 13.60
N LEU A 562 -13.16 28.25 14.83
CA LEU A 562 -14.46 28.34 15.48
C LEU A 562 -14.67 29.72 16.08
N SER A 563 -15.84 30.30 15.85
CA SER A 563 -16.23 31.59 16.41
C SER A 563 -16.70 31.50 17.85
N ARG A 564 -16.74 32.66 18.50
CA ARG A 564 -17.09 32.85 19.89
C ARG A 564 -18.58 32.52 20.11
N SER A 565 -18.85 31.56 20.99
CA SER A 565 -20.21 31.29 21.44
C SER A 565 -20.71 32.39 22.38
N LYS A 566 -22.01 32.73 22.25
CA LYS A 566 -22.72 33.61 23.20
C LYS A 566 -22.84 32.98 24.59
N GLN A 567 -22.76 31.65 24.71
CA GLN A 567 -22.83 30.95 25.99
C GLN A 567 -21.44 30.82 26.62
N ARG A 568 -21.19 31.58 27.69
CA ARG A 568 -19.85 31.65 28.34
C ARG A 568 -19.33 30.29 28.81
N TRP A 569 -20.20 29.44 29.36
CA TRP A 569 -19.82 28.12 29.89
C TRP A 569 -19.43 27.11 28.81
N CYS A 570 -19.84 27.34 27.54
CA CYS A 570 -19.61 26.45 26.40
C CYS A 570 -18.98 27.20 25.21
N CYS A 571 -18.02 28.09 25.48
CA CYS A 571 -17.41 28.90 24.44
C CYS A 571 -16.00 28.42 24.08
N PRO A 572 -15.76 27.92 22.84
CA PRO A 572 -14.44 27.42 22.44
C PRO A 572 -13.38 28.52 22.44
N VAL A 573 -13.73 29.76 22.07
CA VAL A 573 -12.83 30.91 22.12
C VAL A 573 -12.41 31.23 23.55
N LEU A 574 -13.36 31.33 24.49
CA LEU A 574 -13.03 31.59 25.90
C LEU A 574 -12.19 30.46 26.51
N ALA A 575 -12.55 29.21 26.23
CA ALA A 575 -11.86 28.03 26.73
C ALA A 575 -10.42 27.94 26.21
N ALA A 576 -10.22 28.12 24.91
CA ALA A 576 -8.89 28.13 24.31
C ALA A 576 -8.08 29.35 24.76
N TRP A 577 -8.68 30.53 24.86
CA TRP A 577 -8.00 31.74 25.34
C TRP A 577 -7.51 31.56 26.78
N PHE A 578 -8.32 30.94 27.62
CA PHE A 578 -7.93 30.60 28.98
C PHE A 578 -6.72 29.66 28.98
N LEU A 579 -6.72 28.60 28.17
CA LEU A 579 -5.55 27.70 28.07
C LEU A 579 -4.31 28.47 27.61
N VAL A 580 -4.40 29.28 26.55
CA VAL A 580 -3.26 30.04 26.04
C VAL A 580 -2.76 31.06 27.06
N SER A 581 -3.65 31.76 27.76
CA SER A 581 -3.28 32.74 28.80
C SER A 581 -2.60 32.05 29.99
N HIS A 582 -3.17 30.94 30.47
CA HIS A 582 -2.56 30.13 31.53
C HIS A 582 -1.16 29.64 31.15
N ARG A 583 -0.91 29.31 29.87
CA ARG A 583 0.43 28.94 29.39
C ARG A 583 1.39 30.14 29.29
N LYS A 584 0.88 31.35 29.02
CA LYS A 584 1.66 32.61 29.04
C LYS A 584 2.17 32.85 30.46
N ASP A 585 1.28 32.73 31.43
CA ASP A 585 1.57 33.01 32.85
C ASP A 585 2.56 32.01 33.45
N LEU A 586 2.57 30.77 32.96
CA LEU A 586 3.53 29.73 33.35
C LEU A 586 4.94 29.89 32.72
N ALA A 587 5.18 30.95 31.94
CA ALA A 587 6.43 31.19 31.19
C ALA A 587 6.93 29.97 30.38
N ALA A 588 6.00 29.14 29.91
CA ALA A 588 6.36 27.89 29.24
C ALA A 588 6.69 28.13 27.76
N LYS A 589 7.63 27.33 27.22
CA LYS A 589 8.03 27.40 25.81
C LYS A 589 6.81 27.28 24.88
N PRO A 590 6.73 28.04 23.77
CA PRO A 590 5.64 27.96 22.80
C PRO A 590 5.36 26.55 22.28
N ASP A 591 6.41 25.73 22.14
CA ASP A 591 6.34 24.37 21.58
C ASP A 591 5.97 23.28 22.59
N SER A 592 5.44 23.67 23.75
CA SER A 592 5.00 22.74 24.78
C SER A 592 3.50 22.49 24.68
N LEU A 593 3.06 21.33 25.19
CA LEU A 593 1.66 20.90 25.16
C LEU A 593 0.73 22.00 25.70
N LEU A 594 -0.39 22.22 25.01
CA LEU A 594 -1.38 23.23 25.38
C LEU A 594 -2.05 22.93 26.74
N CYS A 595 -2.52 21.69 26.93
CA CYS A 595 -3.28 21.29 28.12
C CYS A 595 -2.36 20.92 29.29
N LYS A 596 -1.67 21.93 29.83
CA LYS A 596 -0.75 21.77 30.94
C LYS A 596 -1.29 22.43 32.21
N ILE A 597 -1.20 21.73 33.34
CA ILE A 597 -1.71 22.20 34.64
C ILE A 597 -0.69 23.15 35.28
N ASP A 598 0.58 22.75 35.31
CA ASP A 598 1.70 23.53 35.88
C ASP A 598 3.00 23.32 35.07
N VAL A 599 4.15 23.76 35.57
CA VAL A 599 5.44 23.66 34.85
C VAL A 599 5.84 22.19 34.57
N ARG A 600 5.44 21.23 35.41
CA ARG A 600 5.84 19.81 35.33
C ARG A 600 4.68 18.88 34.96
N THR A 601 3.44 19.26 35.24
CA THR A 601 2.28 18.37 35.14
C THR A 601 1.40 18.66 33.93
N ASN A 602 1.20 17.65 33.07
CA ASN A 602 0.25 17.71 31.95
C ASN A 602 -1.11 17.14 32.37
N LEU A 603 -2.20 17.70 31.82
CA LEU A 603 -3.53 17.12 31.97
C LEU A 603 -3.57 15.73 31.33
N GLN A 604 -4.03 14.73 32.08
CA GLN A 604 -4.05 13.35 31.62
C GLN A 604 -5.39 12.98 31.01
N VAL A 605 -5.37 12.08 30.03
CA VAL A 605 -6.58 11.46 29.45
C VAL A 605 -7.52 10.93 30.54
N LYS A 606 -6.96 10.26 31.56
CA LYS A 606 -7.74 9.70 32.67
C LYS A 606 -8.49 10.76 33.49
N ASP A 607 -7.95 11.97 33.59
CA ASP A 607 -8.55 13.04 34.39
C ASP A 607 -9.80 13.58 33.68
N VAL A 608 -9.71 13.72 32.36
CA VAL A 608 -10.82 14.21 31.53
C VAL A 608 -11.92 13.16 31.41
N ILE A 609 -11.57 11.88 31.19
CA ILE A 609 -12.55 10.78 31.18
C ILE A 609 -13.33 10.74 32.50
N ARG A 610 -12.63 10.77 33.63
CA ARG A 610 -13.26 10.71 34.95
C ARG A 610 -14.21 11.89 35.19
N ALA A 611 -13.83 13.09 34.74
CA ALA A 611 -14.68 14.27 34.86
C ALA A 611 -15.96 14.18 34.01
N ILE A 612 -15.83 13.70 32.77
CA ILE A 612 -16.98 13.50 31.87
C ILE A 612 -17.90 12.41 32.42
N GLN A 613 -17.37 11.30 32.91
CA GLN A 613 -18.15 10.21 33.49
C GLN A 613 -18.96 10.67 34.71
N ARG A 614 -18.33 11.40 35.63
CA ARG A 614 -19.04 12.01 36.78
C ARG A 614 -20.13 12.99 36.36
N ALA A 615 -19.88 13.80 35.33
CA ALA A 615 -20.89 14.70 34.80
C ALA A 615 -22.05 13.95 34.12
N ALA A 616 -21.75 12.82 33.45
CA ALA A 616 -22.76 11.96 32.84
C ALA A 616 -23.65 11.30 33.90
N GLU A 617 -23.07 10.82 35.01
CA GLU A 617 -23.79 10.26 36.15
C GLU A 617 -24.83 11.24 36.71
N LEU A 618 -24.42 12.50 36.89
CA LEU A 618 -25.29 13.57 37.39
C LEU A 618 -26.41 13.95 36.41
N THR A 619 -26.28 13.60 35.13
CA THR A 619 -27.33 13.80 34.11
C THR A 619 -28.25 12.59 33.94
N GLY A 620 -28.07 11.53 34.74
CA GLY A 620 -28.87 10.29 34.65
C GLY A 620 -28.39 9.29 33.59
N ASN A 621 -27.19 9.48 33.02
CA ASN A 621 -26.60 8.57 32.03
C ASN A 621 -25.76 7.47 32.71
N VAL A 622 -25.78 6.24 32.16
CA VAL A 622 -25.15 5.05 32.77
C VAL A 622 -23.61 5.16 32.84
N THR A 623 -23.08 4.90 34.03
CA THR A 623 -21.69 5.05 34.51
C THR A 623 -20.59 4.36 33.67
N GLY A 624 -20.93 3.38 32.83
CA GLY A 624 -19.95 2.55 32.11
C GLY A 624 -19.76 2.84 30.61
N GLY A 625 -20.57 3.73 30.02
CA GLY A 625 -20.62 3.91 28.56
C GLY A 625 -19.90 5.15 28.02
N VAL A 626 -19.69 6.20 28.82
CA VAL A 626 -19.16 7.47 28.30
C VAL A 626 -17.63 7.50 28.38
N ASP A 627 -16.98 7.77 27.25
CA ASP A 627 -15.52 7.93 27.12
C ASP A 627 -15.22 9.29 26.48
N HIS A 628 -13.96 9.72 26.49
CA HIS A 628 -13.45 10.95 25.87
C HIS A 628 -13.56 10.94 24.31
N ASN A 629 -14.31 10.04 23.72
CA ASN A 629 -14.38 9.96 22.26
C ASN A 629 -15.33 11.04 21.72
N TYR A 630 -14.81 12.27 21.61
CA TYR A 630 -15.46 13.38 20.91
C TYR A 630 -15.48 13.19 19.38
N GLY A 631 -14.76 12.19 18.87
CA GLY A 631 -14.83 11.77 17.48
C GLY A 631 -15.91 10.70 17.28
N VAL A 632 -16.70 10.86 16.22
CA VAL A 632 -17.67 9.86 15.73
C VAL A 632 -16.91 8.58 15.38
N GLY A 633 -16.80 7.69 16.37
CA GLY A 633 -16.33 6.33 16.22
C GLY A 633 -17.48 5.35 16.18
N HIS A 634 -18.53 5.54 16.99
CA HIS A 634 -19.61 4.56 17.20
C HIS A 634 -20.99 5.19 17.47
N THR A 635 -21.32 6.33 16.87
CA THR A 635 -22.72 6.79 16.80
C THR A 635 -23.33 6.33 15.48
N THR A 636 -23.70 5.05 15.44
CA THR A 636 -24.87 4.59 14.68
C THR A 636 -26.04 4.57 15.66
N ALA A 637 -26.95 5.51 15.49
CA ALA A 637 -28.34 5.52 15.96
C ALA A 637 -28.92 6.79 15.32
N THR A 638 -29.93 6.75 14.46
CA THR A 638 -30.95 5.76 14.10
C THR A 638 -31.27 5.89 12.63
#